data_AF-A0A6P1E2I4-F1
#
_entry.id   AF-A0A6P1E2I4-F1
#
_cell.length_a   1.000
_cell.length_b   1.000
_cell.length_c   1.000
_cell.angle_alpha   90.00
_cell.angle_beta   90.00
_cell.angle_gamma   90.00
#
_symmetry.space_group_name_H-M   'P 1'
#
loop_
_entity.id
_entity.type
_entity.pdbx_description
1 polymer ?
#
loop_
_entity_poly.entity_id
_entity_poly.type
_entity_poly.pdbx_seq_one_letter_code
_entity_poly.pdbx_strand_id
1 'polypeptide(L)'
;MRTVLTFNWNNECLERFTDFFAQIVEGLIMNKKQNYLYTFVSALTIGISGYLYATDVLADADSPITQVANTNSQTDNLAGGGKVALDTPSVQANPIQQTQQVAAETGSGQIEDVKYSIDNGILTLNGGTLTSAHVYPWMGNTDITKVQITAPLFLEDSAPVGFLSEMTNLESITGMDNIDTSKATDMSSMFNGDFNLANLDVSNFDTSNVINMSWMFNDNQKLQTIDVTKFNTSKVNNMAGMFRATESLTDLNVSNFDTSKVTDMSYMFFQNMALKSLDVSNFNTSKVTNMSNMFGRNRLTTLNLANFDTSKVTDMDGMFTHSQVLTSLALPNFDTSKVTTMANMFAWDDVLTSLDLSSFDTSNVTDISRMFYDNDKLSILKLGNKTLNKGLDGSELPEHSSASKIPNSSPVRYATGPGWLAVDANNGGTVDNPQGKTVYDGYLANRPAETETYVWQQDSKPVAKQTVTVEYIDAATGKPIPGVEAKVITGFQGREYDVTGADSRPAISGYTWDGKTPTNAKGTYGDNAVVVQYVYRKNSTSSTPNTPSTTTGPSSPTISSQASSGSSSSKASTNSSTASSTNNSATNVPGYAATKGTVVYSIKKVGLYKTTDFTKNNRRSWYAKKPRINRPMFVVTGYARAANGKLRYQVRDVNHKSETKGQTGYITASRTFARPVYYATKHSMVTVINPRGVNAYRKASLTGKVKNYRQGTVLRVKGIVKHNLTTRYVLTNGDYITANRKLVNMGRHKQVKSVKTKRAIHHYSNVNFTKKIHSIAKNRTLKVYGYDYSHKNDVTKHGTLRHRVAGGYITANTKYVRAYQ
;
A
#
# COMPACT_ATOMS: atom_id res chain seq x y z
N MET A 1 0.09 37.59 21.75
CA MET A 1 -1.21 38.31 21.74
C MET A 1 -2.23 37.40 21.07
N ARG A 2 -3.03 36.68 21.86
CA ARG A 2 -4.22 35.95 21.39
C ARG A 2 -5.40 36.55 22.15
N THR A 3 -6.30 37.17 21.42
CA THR A 3 -7.57 37.70 21.94
C THR A 3 -8.50 36.55 22.23
N VAL A 4 -8.99 36.49 23.46
CA VAL A 4 -10.08 35.60 23.91
C VAL A 4 -11.38 36.35 23.68
N LEU A 5 -12.34 35.73 22.99
CA LEU A 5 -13.75 36.12 23.02
C LEU A 5 -14.52 34.99 23.70
N THR A 6 -14.97 35.25 24.92
CA THR A 6 -15.92 34.43 25.68
C THR A 6 -17.35 34.83 25.31
N PHE A 7 -18.20 33.85 25.03
CA PHE A 7 -19.66 34.02 25.09
C PHE A 7 -20.21 33.17 26.24
N ASN A 8 -21.05 33.78 27.06
CA ASN A 8 -21.68 33.24 28.27
C ASN A 8 -23.14 32.92 27.95
N TRP A 9 -23.65 31.75 28.32
CA TRP A 9 -25.07 31.39 28.20
C TRP A 9 -25.68 31.15 29.59
N ASN A 10 -26.89 31.68 29.81
CA ASN A 10 -27.63 31.65 31.08
C ASN A 10 -28.35 30.31 31.33
N ASN A 11 -28.57 29.99 32.62
CA ASN A 11 -29.08 28.72 33.15
C ASN A 11 -30.54 28.35 32.81
N GLU A 12 -31.34 29.20 32.15
CA GLU A 12 -32.72 28.86 31.77
C GLU A 12 -32.82 27.94 30.53
N CYS A 13 -31.74 27.78 29.76
CA CYS A 13 -31.72 26.88 28.60
C CYS A 13 -31.47 25.41 28.97
N LEU A 14 -30.95 25.14 30.18
CA LEU A 14 -30.54 23.81 30.61
C LEU A 14 -31.72 22.98 31.16
N GLU A 15 -32.67 23.62 31.85
CA GLU A 15 -33.85 22.92 32.42
C GLU A 15 -34.88 22.51 31.36
N ARG A 16 -35.02 23.30 30.27
CA ARG A 16 -35.92 22.95 29.15
C ARG A 16 -35.40 21.81 28.27
N PHE A 17 -34.10 21.52 28.32
CA PHE A 17 -33.47 20.45 27.57
C PHE A 17 -33.62 19.08 28.28
N THR A 18 -33.67 19.09 29.61
CA THR A 18 -33.87 17.89 30.43
C THR A 18 -35.31 17.36 30.40
N ASP A 19 -36.32 18.23 30.39
CA ASP A 19 -37.73 17.81 30.32
C ASP A 19 -38.11 17.24 28.94
N PHE A 20 -37.47 17.71 27.88
CA PHE A 20 -37.66 17.18 26.53
C PHE A 20 -37.08 15.77 26.37
N PHE A 21 -35.96 15.47 27.05
CA PHE A 21 -35.35 14.13 27.04
C PHE A 21 -36.14 13.13 27.90
N ALA A 22 -36.75 13.56 29.01
CA ALA A 22 -37.57 12.69 29.86
C ALA A 22 -38.84 12.21 29.13
N GLN A 23 -39.50 13.06 28.34
CA GLN A 23 -40.69 12.68 27.57
C GLN A 23 -40.38 11.74 26.39
N ILE A 24 -39.18 11.82 25.81
CA ILE A 24 -38.75 10.90 24.75
C ILE A 24 -38.44 9.50 25.32
N VAL A 25 -37.90 9.44 26.54
CA VAL A 25 -37.59 8.16 27.21
C VAL A 25 -38.86 7.42 27.65
N GLU A 26 -39.92 8.12 28.08
CA GLU A 26 -41.19 7.45 28.42
C GLU A 26 -41.97 6.97 27.19
N GLY A 27 -41.85 7.65 26.03
CA GLY A 27 -42.49 7.22 24.78
C GLY A 27 -41.89 5.94 24.16
N LEU A 28 -40.61 5.66 24.41
CA LEU A 28 -39.91 4.49 23.86
C LEU A 28 -40.11 3.20 24.68
N ILE A 29 -40.66 3.28 25.90
CA ILE A 29 -40.82 2.12 26.80
C ILE A 29 -42.16 1.35 26.57
N MET A 30 -43.08 1.88 25.76
CA MET A 30 -44.45 1.32 25.59
C MET A 30 -44.66 0.54 24.28
N ASN A 31 -43.67 -0.21 23.78
CA ASN A 31 -43.91 -1.15 22.67
C ASN A 31 -43.19 -2.49 22.86
N LYS A 32 -43.83 -3.38 23.63
CA LYS A 32 -43.37 -4.75 23.89
C LYS A 32 -43.44 -5.62 22.63
N LYS A 33 -42.30 -5.85 21.98
CA LYS A 33 -41.95 -7.15 21.38
C LYS A 33 -40.54 -7.53 21.82
N GLN A 34 -40.46 -8.60 22.60
CA GLN A 34 -39.26 -9.01 23.33
C GLN A 34 -38.24 -9.77 22.48
N ASN A 35 -37.01 -9.76 23.03
CA ASN A 35 -35.79 -10.50 22.71
C ASN A 35 -34.90 -9.89 21.62
N TYR A 36 -34.01 -8.98 22.04
CA TYR A 36 -32.58 -8.91 21.68
C TYR A 36 -32.02 -7.63 22.35
N LEU A 37 -31.63 -7.72 23.63
CA LEU A 37 -30.89 -6.65 24.29
C LEU A 37 -30.12 -7.26 25.45
N TYR A 38 -28.80 -7.48 25.31
CA TYR A 38 -27.79 -7.38 26.38
C TYR A 38 -26.38 -7.59 25.82
N THR A 39 -25.89 -6.55 25.13
CA THR A 39 -24.46 -6.23 24.99
C THR A 39 -24.41 -4.76 24.59
N PHE A 40 -24.46 -3.83 25.56
CA PHE A 40 -23.97 -2.44 25.40
C PHE A 40 -24.11 -1.60 26.68
N VAL A 41 -23.72 -2.08 27.88
CA VAL A 41 -23.48 -1.16 29.02
C VAL A 41 -22.38 -1.69 29.94
N SER A 42 -21.12 -1.47 29.58
CA SER A 42 -19.99 -1.37 30.53
C SER A 42 -18.72 -0.86 29.83
N ALA A 43 -18.82 0.27 29.14
CA ALA A 43 -17.64 1.04 28.73
C ALA A 43 -18.00 2.51 28.51
N LEU A 44 -18.40 3.21 29.57
CA LEU A 44 -18.40 4.67 29.56
C LEU A 44 -17.85 5.21 30.89
N THR A 45 -16.52 5.16 31.05
CA THR A 45 -15.78 6.25 31.68
C THR A 45 -14.27 6.18 31.36
N ILE A 46 -13.80 7.29 30.78
CA ILE A 46 -12.41 7.77 30.65
C ILE A 46 -11.54 7.17 29.52
N GLY A 47 -11.46 7.95 28.43
CA GLY A 47 -10.44 7.80 27.40
C GLY A 47 -10.65 8.69 26.16
N ILE A 48 -11.11 9.93 26.31
CA ILE A 48 -11.23 10.87 25.18
C ILE A 48 -9.82 11.22 24.68
N SER A 49 -9.53 10.84 23.44
CA SER A 49 -8.77 11.70 22.51
C SER A 49 -9.19 11.43 21.06
N GLY A 50 -10.31 12.07 20.68
CA GLY A 50 -10.59 12.65 19.36
C GLY A 50 -10.66 11.72 18.14
N TYR A 51 -11.88 11.48 17.64
CA TYR A 51 -12.39 12.10 16.39
C TYR A 51 -13.92 11.91 16.35
N LEU A 52 -14.66 13.02 16.40
CA LEU A 52 -16.11 13.11 16.17
C LEU A 52 -16.36 13.32 14.68
N TYR A 53 -17.28 12.55 14.10
CA TYR A 53 -18.20 13.06 13.09
C TYR A 53 -19.60 12.57 13.44
N ALA A 54 -20.50 13.54 13.58
CA ALA A 54 -21.90 13.37 13.93
C ALA A 54 -22.67 12.74 12.76
N THR A 55 -23.55 11.81 13.07
CA THR A 55 -24.60 11.33 12.18
C THR A 55 -25.80 12.27 12.27
N ASP A 56 -26.03 13.06 11.24
CA ASP A 56 -27.34 13.66 10.97
C ASP A 56 -27.97 12.91 9.79
N VAL A 57 -29.03 12.15 10.05
CA VAL A 57 -30.12 11.94 9.10
C VAL A 57 -31.41 11.98 9.91
N LEU A 58 -32.03 13.16 9.93
CA LEU A 58 -33.43 13.32 10.27
C LEU A 58 -34.27 12.63 9.19
N ALA A 59 -35.31 11.96 9.66
CA ALA A 59 -36.35 11.34 8.85
C ALA A 59 -37.02 12.38 7.95
N ASP A 60 -37.27 12.00 6.70
CA ASP A 60 -38.30 12.64 5.88
C ASP A 60 -39.34 11.57 5.56
N ALA A 61 -40.54 11.79 6.09
CA ALA A 61 -41.72 10.99 5.86
C ALA A 61 -42.83 11.95 5.42
N ASP A 62 -43.35 11.75 4.22
CA ASP A 62 -44.78 11.99 3.95
C ASP A 62 -45.28 11.24 2.69
N SER A 63 -45.90 10.06 2.95
CA SER A 63 -47.26 9.60 2.56
C SER A 63 -47.73 9.54 1.08
N PRO A 64 -48.78 8.76 0.68
CA PRO A 64 -49.60 7.78 1.42
C PRO A 64 -49.96 6.42 0.71
N ILE A 65 -50.25 5.38 1.54
CA ILE A 65 -51.39 4.42 1.54
C ILE A 65 -51.72 3.63 0.24
N THR A 66 -51.70 2.28 0.27
CA THR A 66 -52.94 1.47 0.43
C THR A 66 -52.68 0.04 0.94
N GLN A 67 -53.38 -0.33 2.01
CA GLN A 67 -53.64 -1.71 2.46
C GLN A 67 -54.62 -2.41 1.52
N VAL A 68 -54.47 -3.71 1.28
CA VAL A 68 -55.57 -4.71 1.40
C VAL A 68 -54.96 -6.07 1.80
N ALA A 69 -55.70 -6.78 2.65
CA ALA A 69 -55.37 -7.95 3.43
C ALA A 69 -55.32 -9.30 2.69
N ASN A 70 -54.71 -10.28 3.39
CA ASN A 70 -54.90 -11.73 3.39
C ASN A 70 -56.06 -12.32 2.58
N THR A 71 -55.82 -13.47 1.93
CA THR A 71 -56.56 -14.71 2.20
C THR A 71 -55.82 -15.97 1.75
N ASN A 72 -56.12 -17.06 2.47
CA ASN A 72 -55.56 -18.41 2.43
C ASN A 72 -55.94 -19.25 1.19
N SER A 73 -55.17 -20.34 1.08
CA SER A 73 -55.61 -21.74 0.84
C SER A 73 -55.55 -22.34 -0.57
N GLN A 74 -54.79 -23.45 -0.63
CA GLN A 74 -55.07 -24.74 -1.30
C GLN A 74 -55.22 -24.74 -2.84
N THR A 75 -54.77 -25.73 -3.63
CA THR A 75 -54.23 -27.10 -3.44
C THR A 75 -53.67 -27.56 -4.80
N ASP A 76 -52.65 -28.42 -4.75
CA ASP A 76 -52.33 -29.57 -5.63
C ASP A 76 -52.55 -29.50 -7.16
N ASN A 77 -51.46 -29.66 -7.94
CA ASN A 77 -51.04 -31.00 -8.38
C ASN A 77 -49.75 -31.00 -9.26
N LEU A 78 -48.79 -31.79 -8.76
CA LEU A 78 -47.79 -32.66 -9.39
C LEU A 78 -47.69 -32.71 -10.93
N ALA A 79 -46.45 -32.62 -11.45
CA ALA A 79 -45.77 -33.73 -12.13
C ALA A 79 -44.28 -33.46 -12.45
N GLY A 80 -43.39 -34.30 -11.91
CA GLY A 80 -42.35 -34.97 -12.69
C GLY A 80 -40.93 -34.41 -12.72
N GLY A 81 -40.00 -35.17 -12.11
CA GLY A 81 -38.61 -35.31 -12.63
C GLY A 81 -37.49 -34.95 -11.64
N GLY A 82 -37.13 -35.88 -10.76
CA GLY A 82 -36.20 -35.64 -9.66
C GLY A 82 -34.72 -35.51 -10.00
N LYS A 83 -33.92 -35.13 -8.98
CA LYS A 83 -32.59 -35.66 -8.69
C LYS A 83 -32.00 -35.08 -7.40
N VAL A 84 -31.53 -36.01 -6.56
CA VAL A 84 -30.36 -35.96 -5.66
C VAL A 84 -30.43 -35.04 -4.43
N ALA A 85 -30.52 -35.71 -3.27
CA ALA A 85 -30.29 -35.17 -1.95
C ALA A 85 -28.87 -34.57 -1.80
N LEU A 86 -28.81 -33.37 -1.25
CA LEU A 86 -27.61 -32.78 -0.65
C LEU A 86 -27.94 -32.53 0.81
N ASP A 87 -27.54 -33.47 1.66
CA ASP A 87 -27.42 -33.27 3.09
C ASP A 87 -26.38 -32.17 3.34
N THR A 88 -26.84 -31.05 3.90
CA THR A 88 -26.00 -30.06 4.58
C THR A 88 -26.46 -30.00 6.02
N PRO A 89 -25.68 -30.45 7.01
CA PRO A 89 -26.00 -30.17 8.40
C PRO A 89 -25.69 -28.69 8.69
N SER A 90 -26.74 -27.88 8.75
CA SER A 90 -26.72 -26.58 9.39
C SER A 90 -26.64 -26.81 10.91
N VAL A 91 -25.44 -26.76 11.47
CA VAL A 91 -25.29 -26.62 12.93
C VAL A 91 -25.58 -25.16 13.26
N GLN A 92 -26.83 -24.88 13.63
CA GLN A 92 -27.19 -23.66 14.33
C GLN A 92 -26.41 -23.64 15.65
N ALA A 93 -25.50 -22.67 15.81
CA ALA A 93 -25.02 -22.30 17.13
C ALA A 93 -26.22 -21.71 17.88
N ASN A 94 -26.85 -22.52 18.74
CA ASN A 94 -27.85 -22.05 19.69
C ASN A 94 -27.17 -21.05 20.65
N PRO A 95 -27.67 -19.81 20.78
CA PRO A 95 -27.21 -18.92 21.84
C PRO A 95 -27.70 -19.50 23.18
N ILE A 96 -26.76 -19.96 24.00
CA ILE A 96 -27.03 -20.46 25.36
C ILE A 96 -27.52 -19.28 26.20
N GLN A 97 -28.66 -19.48 26.85
CA GLN A 97 -29.31 -18.49 27.73
C GLN A 97 -28.38 -18.06 28.87
N GLN A 98 -28.28 -16.74 29.09
CA GLN A 98 -27.57 -16.12 30.20
C GLN A 98 -28.24 -16.44 31.54
N THR A 99 -27.51 -17.09 32.45
CA THR A 99 -27.68 -16.90 33.89
C THR A 99 -26.47 -16.15 34.43
N GLN A 100 -26.73 -14.93 34.88
CA GLN A 100 -25.81 -14.05 35.60
C GLN A 100 -25.43 -14.70 36.95
N GLN A 101 -24.12 -14.79 37.26
CA GLN A 101 -23.66 -14.75 38.65
C GLN A 101 -22.27 -14.11 38.75
N VAL A 102 -22.11 -13.31 39.80
CA VAL A 102 -21.16 -12.21 40.02
C VAL A 102 -19.98 -12.65 40.91
N ALA A 103 -18.85 -11.94 40.77
CA ALA A 103 -17.73 -11.75 41.71
C ALA A 103 -16.83 -12.95 42.09
N ALA A 104 -15.52 -12.78 41.93
CA ALA A 104 -14.63 -12.58 43.09
C ALA A 104 -13.21 -12.11 42.70
N GLU A 105 -12.67 -11.17 43.50
CA GLU A 105 -11.22 -10.85 43.59
C GLU A 105 -10.39 -12.08 44.06
N THR A 106 -11.07 -13.09 44.62
CA THR A 106 -10.52 -14.39 45.05
C THR A 106 -11.56 -15.50 44.92
N GLY A 107 -11.34 -16.53 44.10
CA GLY A 107 -12.30 -17.64 43.94
C GLY A 107 -11.68 -18.89 43.33
N SER A 108 -12.04 -20.07 43.82
CA SER A 108 -11.56 -21.36 43.28
C SER A 108 -12.71 -22.28 42.94
N GLY A 109 -12.55 -23.09 41.90
CA GLY A 109 -13.56 -24.05 41.49
C GLY A 109 -12.99 -25.16 40.63
N GLN A 110 -13.88 -25.92 40.02
CA GLN A 110 -13.55 -27.03 39.14
C GLN A 110 -14.55 -27.08 37.98
N ILE A 111 -14.06 -27.39 36.78
CA ILE A 111 -14.86 -27.64 35.58
C ILE A 111 -14.33 -28.95 35.00
N GLU A 112 -15.21 -29.95 34.87
CA GLU A 112 -14.79 -31.33 34.62
C GLU A 112 -13.62 -31.72 35.55
N ASP A 113 -12.45 -32.08 35.01
CA ASP A 113 -11.27 -32.45 35.79
C ASP A 113 -10.32 -31.27 36.05
N VAL A 114 -10.62 -30.07 35.54
CA VAL A 114 -9.75 -28.91 35.63
C VAL A 114 -10.10 -28.05 36.84
N LYS A 115 -9.18 -27.99 37.79
CA LYS A 115 -9.27 -27.09 38.95
C LYS A 115 -8.68 -25.74 38.62
N TYR A 116 -9.37 -24.67 39.01
CA TYR A 116 -8.93 -23.30 38.83
C TYR A 116 -8.98 -22.50 40.13
N SER A 117 -8.16 -21.46 40.20
CA SER A 117 -8.26 -20.41 41.21
C SER A 117 -7.92 -19.05 40.62
N ILE A 118 -8.64 -18.01 41.03
CA ILE A 118 -8.37 -16.62 40.73
C ILE A 118 -7.97 -15.99 42.05
N ASP A 119 -6.79 -15.39 42.11
CA ASP A 119 -6.30 -14.65 43.28
C ASP A 119 -5.51 -13.44 42.81
N ASN A 120 -5.84 -12.25 43.31
CA ASN A 120 -5.12 -11.00 43.01
C ASN A 120 -4.88 -10.77 41.50
N GLY A 121 -5.90 -11.03 40.68
CA GLY A 121 -5.83 -10.88 39.22
C GLY A 121 -5.01 -11.95 38.49
N ILE A 122 -4.69 -13.07 39.15
CA ILE A 122 -4.00 -14.22 38.56
C ILE A 122 -4.96 -15.41 38.50
N LEU A 123 -5.31 -15.85 37.28
CA LEU A 123 -5.98 -17.13 37.04
C LEU A 123 -4.94 -18.25 37.01
N THR A 124 -5.10 -19.24 37.88
CA THR A 124 -4.28 -20.46 37.92
C THR A 124 -5.11 -21.66 37.48
N LEU A 125 -4.61 -22.43 36.53
CA LEU A 125 -5.21 -23.66 35.99
C LEU A 125 -4.30 -24.85 36.31
N ASN A 126 -4.78 -25.80 37.12
CA ASN A 126 -3.97 -26.88 37.70
C ASN A 126 -3.97 -28.19 36.89
N GLY A 127 -4.09 -28.09 35.57
CA GLY A 127 -4.16 -29.25 34.67
C GLY A 127 -5.47 -30.04 34.79
N GLY A 128 -5.57 -31.12 34.02
CA GLY A 128 -6.79 -31.94 33.88
C GLY A 128 -7.25 -32.00 32.42
N THR A 129 -8.45 -32.53 32.20
CA THR A 129 -9.05 -32.67 30.86
C THR A 129 -10.37 -31.89 30.81
N LEU A 130 -10.58 -31.19 29.70
CA LEU A 130 -11.86 -30.63 29.29
C LEU A 130 -12.23 -31.21 27.93
N THR A 131 -13.49 -31.59 27.78
CA THR A 131 -14.00 -32.24 26.56
C THR A 131 -15.05 -31.42 25.84
N SER A 132 -15.72 -30.48 26.51
CA SER A 132 -16.71 -29.62 25.86
C SER A 132 -16.50 -28.13 26.14
N ALA A 133 -17.01 -27.30 25.24
CA ALA A 133 -17.11 -25.86 25.47
C ALA A 133 -17.95 -25.55 26.73
N HIS A 134 -17.53 -24.55 27.49
CA HIS A 134 -18.24 -24.08 28.67
C HIS A 134 -18.36 -22.55 28.66
N VAL A 135 -19.28 -22.02 29.47
CA VAL A 135 -19.16 -20.65 29.96
C VAL A 135 -18.11 -20.66 31.07
N TYR A 136 -16.86 -20.38 30.71
CA TYR A 136 -15.77 -20.43 31.66
C TYR A 136 -15.93 -19.32 32.72
N PRO A 137 -15.77 -19.60 34.03
CA PRO A 137 -15.96 -18.63 35.11
C PRO A 137 -15.06 -17.39 35.05
N TRP A 138 -13.95 -17.46 34.32
CA TRP A 138 -13.02 -16.36 34.10
C TRP A 138 -13.27 -15.60 32.79
N MET A 139 -14.14 -16.10 31.91
CA MET A 139 -14.47 -15.43 30.65
C MET A 139 -15.08 -14.07 30.95
N GLY A 140 -14.57 -13.03 30.29
CA GLY A 140 -15.03 -11.65 30.52
C GLY A 140 -14.55 -11.01 31.82
N ASN A 141 -13.78 -11.70 32.66
CA ASN A 141 -13.30 -11.15 33.92
C ASN A 141 -12.14 -10.16 33.67
N THR A 142 -12.42 -8.88 33.88
CA THR A 142 -11.48 -7.78 33.62
C THR A 142 -10.44 -7.58 34.72
N ASP A 143 -10.54 -8.25 35.86
CA ASP A 143 -9.55 -8.14 36.94
C ASP A 143 -8.35 -9.07 36.70
N ILE A 144 -8.50 -10.06 35.81
CA ILE A 144 -7.44 -10.99 35.46
C ILE A 144 -6.41 -10.28 34.56
N THR A 145 -5.18 -10.18 35.07
CA THR A 145 -4.03 -9.63 34.34
C THR A 145 -3.03 -10.72 33.93
N LYS A 146 -3.11 -11.91 34.54
CA LYS A 146 -2.21 -13.03 34.25
C LYS A 146 -2.93 -14.37 34.30
N VAL A 147 -2.54 -15.28 33.42
CA VAL A 147 -2.93 -16.69 33.46
C VAL A 147 -1.70 -17.57 33.69
N GLN A 148 -1.83 -18.58 34.55
CA GLN A 148 -0.80 -19.54 34.88
C GLN A 148 -1.33 -20.96 34.73
N ILE A 149 -0.75 -21.74 33.81
CA ILE A 149 -1.09 -23.14 33.60
C ILE A 149 0.02 -23.98 34.24
N THR A 150 -0.28 -24.60 35.38
CA THR A 150 0.75 -25.18 36.27
C THR A 150 0.99 -26.67 36.05
N ALA A 151 0.08 -27.36 35.36
CA ALA A 151 0.16 -28.79 35.05
C ALA A 151 -0.48 -29.11 33.68
N PRO A 152 -0.24 -30.32 33.11
CA PRO A 152 -0.78 -30.70 31.80
C PRO A 152 -2.30 -30.54 31.72
N LEU A 153 -2.75 -29.83 30.69
CA LEU A 153 -4.14 -29.46 30.44
C LEU A 153 -4.54 -29.96 29.05
N PHE A 154 -5.42 -30.95 29.00
CA PHE A 154 -5.91 -31.55 27.75
C PHE A 154 -7.21 -30.88 27.34
N LEU A 155 -7.19 -30.19 26.20
CA LEU A 155 -8.37 -29.55 25.63
C LEU A 155 -8.82 -30.36 24.42
N GLU A 156 -9.85 -31.17 24.61
CA GLU A 156 -10.41 -32.08 23.61
C GLU A 156 -11.66 -31.48 22.96
N ASP A 157 -12.02 -31.97 21.76
CA ASP A 157 -13.22 -31.61 21.02
C ASP A 157 -13.50 -30.09 20.98
N SER A 158 -14.55 -29.62 21.64
CA SER A 158 -14.96 -28.21 21.66
C SER A 158 -14.50 -27.42 22.89
N ALA A 159 -13.73 -28.04 23.79
CA ALA A 159 -13.24 -27.37 25.00
C ALA A 159 -12.43 -26.07 24.75
N PRO A 160 -11.65 -25.91 23.67
CA PRO A 160 -10.95 -24.65 23.45
C PRO A 160 -11.86 -23.45 23.12
N VAL A 161 -13.15 -23.65 22.85
CA VAL A 161 -14.06 -22.57 22.44
C VAL A 161 -14.21 -21.54 23.55
N GLY A 162 -13.74 -20.31 23.32
CA GLY A 162 -13.77 -19.24 24.32
C GLY A 162 -12.96 -19.52 25.59
N PHE A 163 -12.02 -20.48 25.55
CA PHE A 163 -11.35 -20.96 26.76
C PHE A 163 -10.57 -19.87 27.51
N LEU A 164 -9.91 -18.95 26.81
CA LEU A 164 -9.18 -17.83 27.39
C LEU A 164 -9.61 -16.54 26.68
N SER A 165 -10.90 -16.20 26.74
CA SER A 165 -11.45 -15.04 26.04
C SER A 165 -12.01 -13.95 26.96
N GLU A 166 -12.06 -12.74 26.41
CA GLU A 166 -12.67 -11.53 26.93
C GLU A 166 -12.04 -11.02 28.24
N MET A 167 -10.82 -11.46 28.57
CA MET A 167 -10.05 -10.94 29.68
C MET A 167 -9.29 -9.69 29.21
N THR A 168 -10.01 -8.58 29.05
CA THR A 168 -9.49 -7.36 28.39
C THR A 168 -8.21 -6.79 29.01
N ASN A 169 -7.97 -7.04 30.31
CA ASN A 169 -6.76 -6.63 31.02
C ASN A 169 -5.65 -7.70 31.09
N LEU A 170 -5.84 -8.87 30.47
CA LEU A 170 -4.84 -9.93 30.43
C LEU A 170 -3.56 -9.46 29.73
N GLU A 171 -2.44 -9.48 30.44
CA GLU A 171 -1.14 -9.03 29.93
C GLU A 171 -0.23 -10.19 29.54
N SER A 172 -0.36 -11.34 30.21
CA SER A 172 0.53 -12.49 30.00
C SER A 172 -0.09 -13.82 30.38
N ILE A 173 0.27 -14.85 29.61
CA ILE A 173 -0.07 -16.26 29.89
C ILE A 173 1.23 -17.03 30.05
N THR A 174 1.33 -17.85 31.09
CA THR A 174 2.48 -18.71 31.36
C THR A 174 2.06 -20.17 31.42
N GLY A 175 2.97 -21.08 31.08
CA GLY A 175 2.68 -22.51 31.04
C GLY A 175 1.95 -22.98 29.78
N MET A 176 2.01 -22.22 28.68
CA MET A 176 1.39 -22.61 27.40
C MET A 176 1.84 -24.01 26.93
N ASP A 177 3.08 -24.40 27.19
CA ASP A 177 3.63 -25.74 26.88
C ASP A 177 2.88 -26.90 27.57
N ASN A 178 2.08 -26.61 28.60
CA ASN A 178 1.26 -27.61 29.28
C ASN A 178 -0.09 -27.88 28.58
N ILE A 179 -0.47 -27.07 27.59
CA ILE A 179 -1.70 -27.31 26.84
C ILE A 179 -1.47 -28.39 25.77
N ASP A 180 -2.31 -29.41 25.77
CA ASP A 180 -2.45 -30.38 24.69
C ASP A 180 -3.77 -30.12 23.95
N THR A 181 -3.67 -29.83 22.65
CA THR A 181 -4.82 -29.60 21.76
C THR A 181 -4.99 -30.68 20.70
N SER A 182 -4.28 -31.80 20.81
CA SER A 182 -4.21 -32.83 19.76
C SER A 182 -5.56 -33.44 19.39
N LYS A 183 -6.55 -33.35 20.28
CA LYS A 183 -7.93 -33.80 20.06
C LYS A 183 -8.94 -32.69 19.85
N ALA A 184 -8.52 -31.42 19.87
CA ALA A 184 -9.42 -30.30 19.63
C ALA A 184 -9.97 -30.33 18.20
N THR A 185 -11.28 -30.14 18.08
CA THR A 185 -12.01 -30.02 16.80
C THR A 185 -12.54 -28.60 16.58
N ASP A 186 -12.76 -27.82 17.64
CA ASP A 186 -13.16 -26.41 17.56
C ASP A 186 -12.25 -25.54 18.46
N MET A 187 -11.66 -24.49 17.88
CA MET A 187 -10.84 -23.49 18.58
C MET A 187 -11.38 -22.07 18.40
N SER A 188 -12.67 -21.95 18.07
CA SER A 188 -13.28 -20.65 17.86
C SER A 188 -13.22 -19.79 19.13
N SER A 189 -12.92 -18.51 18.94
CA SER A 189 -12.84 -17.52 20.00
C SER A 189 -11.86 -17.81 21.15
N MET A 190 -10.94 -18.79 21.03
CA MET A 190 -10.11 -19.25 22.16
C MET A 190 -9.36 -18.12 22.88
N PHE A 191 -8.88 -17.10 22.14
CA PHE A 191 -8.21 -15.89 22.65
C PHE A 191 -8.89 -14.63 22.12
N ASN A 192 -10.22 -14.63 22.07
CA ASN A 192 -10.99 -13.49 21.59
C ASN A 192 -11.04 -12.38 22.66
N GLY A 193 -10.71 -11.14 22.32
CA GLY A 193 -10.98 -9.99 23.17
C GLY A 193 -9.96 -9.76 24.29
N ASP A 194 -8.77 -10.34 24.20
CA ASP A 194 -7.68 -10.12 25.17
C ASP A 194 -6.86 -8.89 24.77
N PHE A 195 -7.48 -7.70 24.89
CA PHE A 195 -6.97 -6.45 24.30
C PHE A 195 -5.53 -6.14 24.71
N ASN A 196 -5.17 -6.44 25.98
CA ASN A 196 -3.86 -6.13 26.54
C ASN A 196 -2.79 -7.20 26.33
N LEU A 197 -3.13 -8.36 25.73
CA LEU A 197 -2.20 -9.47 25.57
C LEU A 197 -1.17 -9.15 24.47
N ALA A 198 0.07 -8.88 24.87
CA ALA A 198 1.11 -8.44 23.95
C ALA A 198 1.90 -9.59 23.29
N ASN A 199 1.94 -10.76 23.94
CA ASN A 199 2.69 -11.93 23.50
C ASN A 199 1.87 -13.20 23.74
N LEU A 200 1.85 -14.08 22.75
CA LEU A 200 1.18 -15.37 22.83
C LEU A 200 2.00 -16.41 22.06
N ASP A 201 2.38 -17.49 22.74
CA ASP A 201 3.06 -18.63 22.13
C ASP A 201 2.06 -19.76 21.91
N VAL A 202 1.80 -20.08 20.64
CA VAL A 202 0.92 -21.20 20.21
C VAL A 202 1.72 -22.30 19.52
N SER A 203 3.04 -22.33 19.71
CA SER A 203 3.92 -23.20 18.94
C SER A 203 3.85 -24.68 19.35
N ASN A 204 3.20 -24.99 20.47
CA ASN A 204 2.90 -26.34 20.94
C ASN A 204 1.54 -26.87 20.48
N PHE A 205 0.68 -26.03 19.88
CA PHE A 205 -0.66 -26.44 19.46
C PHE A 205 -0.60 -27.44 18.31
N ASP A 206 -1.28 -28.57 18.47
CA ASP A 206 -1.63 -29.47 17.38
C ASP A 206 -3.02 -29.11 16.88
N THR A 207 -3.10 -28.58 15.67
CA THR A 207 -4.37 -28.15 15.05
C THR A 207 -4.87 -29.13 13.99
N SER A 208 -4.27 -30.34 13.89
CA SER A 208 -4.54 -31.27 12.79
C SER A 208 -5.96 -31.83 12.75
N ASN A 209 -6.70 -31.71 13.86
CA ASN A 209 -8.10 -32.11 13.99
C ASN A 209 -9.09 -30.94 13.97
N VAL A 210 -8.60 -29.70 13.99
CA VAL A 210 -9.44 -28.51 14.10
C VAL A 210 -10.20 -28.25 12.79
N ILE A 211 -11.50 -28.01 12.93
CA ILE A 211 -12.46 -27.73 11.86
C ILE A 211 -12.86 -26.25 11.86
N ASN A 212 -12.90 -25.61 13.04
CA ASN A 212 -13.31 -24.21 13.21
C ASN A 212 -12.24 -23.40 13.96
N MET A 213 -11.81 -22.29 13.38
CA MET A 213 -10.84 -21.34 13.96
C MET A 213 -11.38 -19.90 13.97
N SER A 214 -12.70 -19.75 13.83
CA SER A 214 -13.31 -18.42 13.75
C SER A 214 -13.04 -17.61 15.02
N TRP A 215 -12.70 -16.33 14.86
CA TRP A 215 -12.48 -15.38 15.96
C TRP A 215 -11.35 -15.74 16.95
N MET A 216 -10.50 -16.73 16.65
CA MET A 216 -9.52 -17.28 17.59
C MET A 216 -8.59 -16.21 18.21
N PHE A 217 -8.19 -15.19 17.45
CA PHE A 217 -7.36 -14.08 17.92
C PHE A 217 -8.04 -12.71 17.71
N ASN A 218 -9.37 -12.67 17.65
CA ASN A 218 -10.11 -11.43 17.43
C ASN A 218 -9.84 -10.42 18.55
N ASP A 219 -9.73 -9.14 18.20
CA ASP A 219 -9.57 -8.01 19.13
C ASP A 219 -8.33 -8.09 20.06
N ASN A 220 -7.30 -8.86 19.71
CA ASN A 220 -6.01 -8.85 20.43
C ASN A 220 -5.16 -7.64 20.05
N GLN A 221 -5.61 -6.45 20.48
CA GLN A 221 -5.13 -5.15 20.00
C GLN A 221 -3.63 -4.90 20.26
N LYS A 222 -3.06 -5.38 21.38
CA LYS A 222 -1.63 -5.23 21.70
C LYS A 222 -0.73 -6.33 21.13
N LEU A 223 -1.29 -7.39 20.52
CA LEU A 223 -0.51 -8.51 19.99
C LEU A 223 0.32 -8.06 18.78
N GLN A 224 1.65 -8.08 18.89
CA GLN A 224 2.55 -7.54 17.86
C GLN A 224 2.93 -8.57 16.79
N THR A 225 3.02 -9.84 17.19
CA THR A 225 3.41 -10.98 16.36
C THR A 225 2.73 -12.25 16.87
N ILE A 226 2.42 -13.17 15.96
CA ILE A 226 1.94 -14.52 16.30
C ILE A 226 2.51 -15.52 15.29
N ASP A 227 3.10 -16.62 15.79
CA ASP A 227 3.67 -17.67 14.92
C ASP A 227 2.66 -18.80 14.70
N VAL A 228 1.90 -18.70 13.60
CA VAL A 228 0.95 -19.72 13.15
C VAL A 228 1.54 -20.69 12.12
N THR A 229 2.87 -20.72 11.96
CA THR A 229 3.51 -21.48 10.86
C THR A 229 3.46 -22.99 11.04
N LYS A 230 3.16 -23.48 12.25
CA LYS A 230 2.96 -24.89 12.55
C LYS A 230 1.51 -25.36 12.43
N PHE A 231 0.56 -24.43 12.25
CA PHE A 231 -0.84 -24.80 12.16
C PHE A 231 -1.06 -25.66 10.91
N ASN A 232 -1.73 -26.80 11.12
CA ASN A 232 -2.30 -27.61 10.07
C ASN A 232 -3.78 -27.22 9.91
N THR A 233 -4.12 -26.53 8.82
CA THR A 233 -5.49 -26.05 8.56
C THR A 233 -6.24 -26.92 7.54
N SER A 234 -5.73 -28.09 7.18
CA SER A 234 -6.28 -28.93 6.10
C SER A 234 -7.69 -29.48 6.34
N LYS A 235 -8.20 -29.37 7.58
CA LYS A 235 -9.58 -29.71 7.95
C LYS A 235 -10.46 -28.49 8.21
N VAL A 236 -9.88 -27.29 8.34
CA VAL A 236 -10.58 -26.08 8.73
C VAL A 236 -11.55 -25.64 7.62
N ASN A 237 -12.81 -25.42 7.99
CA ASN A 237 -13.85 -24.92 7.09
C ASN A 237 -14.33 -23.49 7.42
N ASN A 238 -14.01 -22.98 8.63
CA ASN A 238 -14.37 -21.62 9.05
C ASN A 238 -13.16 -20.88 9.63
N MET A 239 -12.84 -19.72 9.04
CA MET A 239 -11.77 -18.81 9.47
C MET A 239 -12.27 -17.37 9.68
N ALA A 240 -13.59 -17.18 9.83
CA ALA A 240 -14.19 -15.87 10.01
C ALA A 240 -13.55 -15.13 11.19
N GLY A 241 -13.16 -13.87 11.00
CA GLY A 241 -12.63 -13.00 12.06
C GLY A 241 -11.36 -13.48 12.77
N MET A 242 -10.65 -14.50 12.27
CA MET A 242 -9.54 -15.14 12.99
C MET A 242 -8.47 -14.14 13.49
N PHE A 243 -8.16 -13.10 12.71
CA PHE A 243 -7.21 -12.04 13.08
C PHE A 243 -7.85 -10.65 13.10
N ARG A 244 -9.19 -10.55 13.19
CA ARG A 244 -9.88 -9.26 13.19
C ARG A 244 -9.39 -8.37 14.33
N ALA A 245 -9.22 -7.08 14.06
CA ALA A 245 -8.85 -6.04 15.03
C ALA A 245 -7.60 -6.34 15.87
N THR A 246 -6.65 -7.10 15.30
CA THR A 246 -5.28 -7.27 15.85
C THR A 246 -4.42 -6.06 15.49
N GLU A 247 -4.78 -4.89 16.01
CA GLU A 247 -4.32 -3.59 15.50
C GLU A 247 -2.80 -3.39 15.52
N SER A 248 -2.10 -4.00 16.48
CA SER A 248 -0.63 -3.93 16.62
C SER A 248 0.13 -4.96 15.80
N LEU A 249 -0.55 -5.89 15.12
CA LEU A 249 0.09 -6.98 14.38
C LEU A 249 0.89 -6.45 13.18
N THR A 250 2.21 -6.62 13.22
CA THR A 250 3.12 -6.04 12.19
C THR A 250 3.54 -7.02 11.10
N ASP A 251 3.53 -8.32 11.40
CA ASP A 251 3.91 -9.40 10.49
C ASP A 251 3.01 -10.61 10.75
N LEU A 252 2.54 -11.24 9.68
CA LEU A 252 1.71 -12.44 9.74
C LEU A 252 2.06 -13.36 8.57
N ASN A 253 2.49 -14.58 8.88
CA ASN A 253 2.84 -15.59 7.90
C ASN A 253 1.78 -16.70 7.84
N VAL A 254 0.90 -16.63 6.83
CA VAL A 254 -0.16 -17.62 6.55
C VAL A 254 0.18 -18.55 5.37
N SER A 255 1.46 -18.66 4.99
CA SER A 255 1.86 -19.42 3.80
C SER A 255 1.67 -20.94 3.92
N ASN A 256 1.55 -21.47 5.14
CA ASN A 256 1.25 -22.87 5.44
C ASN A 256 -0.25 -23.17 5.44
N PHE A 257 -1.12 -22.17 5.37
CA PHE A 257 -2.56 -22.40 5.45
C PHE A 257 -3.05 -23.10 4.17
N ASP A 258 -3.66 -24.26 4.36
CA ASP A 258 -4.53 -24.91 3.39
C ASP A 258 -5.96 -24.38 3.63
N THR A 259 -6.47 -23.58 2.68
CA THR A 259 -7.82 -23.00 2.76
C THR A 259 -8.82 -23.72 1.84
N SER A 260 -8.46 -24.87 1.26
CA SER A 260 -9.26 -25.56 0.23
C SER A 260 -10.63 -26.09 0.69
N LYS A 261 -10.89 -26.06 2.00
CA LYS A 261 -12.17 -26.42 2.63
C LYS A 261 -12.91 -25.23 3.24
N VAL A 262 -12.28 -24.05 3.29
CA VAL A 262 -12.86 -22.88 3.96
C VAL A 262 -14.05 -22.34 3.15
N THR A 263 -15.16 -22.12 3.82
CA THR A 263 -16.39 -21.54 3.27
C THR A 263 -16.63 -20.11 3.76
N ASP A 264 -16.11 -19.73 4.92
CA ASP A 264 -16.26 -18.39 5.50
C ASP A 264 -14.89 -17.77 5.82
N MET A 265 -14.62 -16.59 5.23
CA MET A 265 -13.46 -15.73 5.47
C MET A 265 -13.87 -14.31 5.85
N SER A 266 -15.14 -14.09 6.22
CA SER A 266 -15.63 -12.78 6.64
C SER A 266 -14.78 -12.23 7.77
N TYR A 267 -14.47 -10.93 7.71
CA TYR A 267 -13.65 -10.21 8.70
C TYR A 267 -12.23 -10.74 8.96
N MET A 268 -11.72 -11.75 8.23
CA MET A 268 -10.51 -12.49 8.62
C MET A 268 -9.31 -11.60 8.93
N PHE A 269 -9.11 -10.50 8.20
CA PHE A 269 -8.05 -9.52 8.40
C PHE A 269 -8.58 -8.10 8.65
N PHE A 270 -9.86 -7.93 9.01
CA PHE A 270 -10.48 -6.62 9.19
C PHE A 270 -9.77 -5.82 10.30
N GLN A 271 -9.59 -4.52 10.11
CA GLN A 271 -9.02 -3.60 11.11
C GLN A 271 -7.57 -3.94 11.55
N ASN A 272 -6.75 -4.54 10.68
CA ASN A 272 -5.33 -4.79 10.95
C ASN A 272 -4.48 -3.54 10.60
N MET A 273 -4.49 -2.54 11.48
CA MET A 273 -3.93 -1.21 11.18
C MET A 273 -2.38 -1.15 11.11
N ALA A 274 -1.66 -2.00 11.84
CA ALA A 274 -0.20 -2.06 11.78
C ALA A 274 0.34 -2.85 10.57
N LEU A 275 -0.44 -3.82 10.04
CA LEU A 275 -0.01 -4.72 8.98
C LEU A 275 0.15 -3.99 7.63
N LYS A 276 1.35 -4.07 7.03
CA LYS A 276 1.67 -3.35 5.76
C LYS A 276 1.72 -4.23 4.52
N SER A 277 1.86 -5.53 4.72
CA SER A 277 1.91 -6.53 3.66
C SER A 277 1.37 -7.85 4.17
N LEU A 278 0.63 -8.55 3.31
CA LEU A 278 0.10 -9.88 3.58
C LEU A 278 0.20 -10.70 2.28
N ASP A 279 0.77 -11.91 2.35
CA ASP A 279 0.85 -12.81 1.21
C ASP A 279 -0.25 -13.87 1.33
N VAL A 280 -1.34 -13.67 0.60
CA VAL A 280 -2.47 -14.61 0.47
C VAL A 280 -2.38 -15.43 -0.83
N SER A 281 -1.22 -15.51 -1.47
CA SER A 281 -1.12 -16.17 -2.78
C SER A 281 -1.29 -17.69 -2.74
N ASN A 282 -1.19 -18.32 -1.57
CA ASN A 282 -1.50 -19.74 -1.36
C ASN A 282 -2.99 -20.03 -1.14
N PHE A 283 -3.83 -19.01 -0.93
CA PHE A 283 -5.23 -19.23 -0.60
C PHE A 283 -5.97 -19.81 -1.81
N ASN A 284 -6.66 -20.93 -1.57
CA ASN A 284 -7.68 -21.47 -2.44
C ASN A 284 -9.05 -21.02 -1.91
N THR A 285 -9.77 -20.18 -2.67
CA THR A 285 -11.06 -19.63 -2.27
C THR A 285 -12.25 -20.24 -3.02
N SER A 286 -12.06 -21.33 -3.77
CA SER A 286 -13.09 -21.93 -4.66
C SER A 286 -14.32 -22.52 -3.94
N LYS A 287 -14.35 -22.46 -2.60
CA LYS A 287 -15.48 -22.87 -1.75
C LYS A 287 -16.00 -21.73 -0.87
N VAL A 288 -15.33 -20.59 -0.85
CA VAL A 288 -15.71 -19.47 0.00
C VAL A 288 -17.01 -18.85 -0.52
N THR A 289 -17.98 -18.67 0.39
CA THR A 289 -19.28 -18.04 0.12
C THR A 289 -19.37 -16.65 0.76
N ASN A 290 -18.65 -16.40 1.86
CA ASN A 290 -18.61 -15.08 2.52
C ASN A 290 -17.19 -14.50 2.59
N MET A 291 -17.01 -13.29 2.04
CA MET A 291 -15.78 -12.49 2.11
C MET A 291 -16.02 -11.08 2.66
N SER A 292 -17.16 -10.84 3.31
CA SER A 292 -17.51 -9.51 3.83
C SER A 292 -16.44 -8.99 4.77
N ASN A 293 -16.09 -7.72 4.61
CA ASN A 293 -15.10 -7.00 5.41
C ASN A 293 -13.69 -7.65 5.48
N MET A 294 -13.38 -8.67 4.67
CA MET A 294 -12.16 -9.48 4.82
C MET A 294 -10.88 -8.63 4.84
N PHE A 295 -10.81 -7.57 4.03
CA PHE A 295 -9.69 -6.65 3.95
C PHE A 295 -10.07 -5.20 4.30
N GLY A 296 -11.22 -4.98 4.94
CA GLY A 296 -11.67 -3.65 5.34
C GLY A 296 -10.84 -3.06 6.48
N ARG A 297 -10.75 -1.72 6.56
CA ARG A 297 -10.01 -0.96 7.59
C ARG A 297 -8.54 -1.38 7.74
N ASN A 298 -7.88 -1.67 6.62
CA ASN A 298 -6.49 -2.12 6.60
C ASN A 298 -5.51 -1.05 6.14
N ARG A 299 -4.22 -1.24 6.47
CA ARG A 299 -3.10 -0.41 5.97
C ARG A 299 -2.13 -1.19 5.06
N LEU A 300 -2.66 -2.18 4.33
CA LEU A 300 -1.94 -2.96 3.34
C LEU A 300 -1.57 -2.10 2.13
N THR A 301 -0.28 -2.02 1.81
CA THR A 301 0.22 -1.19 0.69
C THR A 301 0.09 -1.88 -0.68
N THR A 302 -0.02 -3.19 -0.68
CA THR A 302 -0.25 -4.03 -1.87
C THR A 302 -1.04 -5.25 -1.46
N LEU A 303 -1.95 -5.69 -2.32
CA LEU A 303 -2.71 -6.91 -2.14
C LEU A 303 -2.78 -7.67 -3.48
N ASN A 304 -2.39 -8.94 -3.48
CA ASN A 304 -2.37 -9.76 -4.69
C ASN A 304 -3.47 -10.82 -4.63
N LEU A 305 -4.59 -10.55 -5.31
CA LEU A 305 -5.77 -11.42 -5.33
C LEU A 305 -5.89 -12.24 -6.62
N ALA A 306 -4.81 -12.39 -7.39
CA ALA A 306 -4.88 -13.06 -8.70
C ALA A 306 -5.32 -14.53 -8.65
N ASN A 307 -5.19 -15.20 -7.49
CA ASN A 307 -5.58 -16.59 -7.29
C ASN A 307 -6.96 -16.75 -6.64
N PHE A 308 -7.65 -15.65 -6.32
CA PHE A 308 -8.98 -15.71 -5.72
C PHE A 308 -9.98 -16.14 -6.80
N ASP A 309 -10.67 -17.23 -6.51
CA ASP A 309 -11.87 -17.68 -7.19
C ASP A 309 -13.07 -17.21 -6.35
N THR A 310 -13.88 -16.31 -6.90
CA THR A 310 -15.06 -15.73 -6.23
C THR A 310 -16.38 -16.26 -6.79
N SER A 311 -16.36 -17.28 -7.66
CA SER A 311 -17.54 -17.82 -8.37
C SER A 311 -18.63 -18.45 -7.48
N LYS A 312 -18.39 -18.54 -6.18
CA LYS A 312 -19.34 -19.00 -5.15
C LYS A 312 -19.63 -17.96 -4.08
N VAL A 313 -18.96 -16.81 -4.10
CA VAL A 313 -19.15 -15.76 -3.11
C VAL A 313 -20.51 -15.13 -3.32
N THR A 314 -21.29 -15.06 -2.25
CA THR A 314 -22.61 -14.40 -2.21
C THR A 314 -22.55 -13.06 -1.47
N ASP A 315 -21.59 -12.90 -0.56
CA ASP A 315 -21.44 -11.70 0.28
C ASP A 315 -20.02 -11.10 0.17
N MET A 316 -19.96 -9.85 -0.31
CA MET A 316 -18.75 -9.02 -0.40
C MET A 316 -18.92 -7.66 0.28
N ASP A 317 -19.90 -7.51 1.18
CA ASP A 317 -20.14 -6.25 1.89
C ASP A 317 -18.86 -5.75 2.57
N GLY A 318 -18.51 -4.49 2.34
CA GLY A 318 -17.35 -3.84 2.95
C GLY A 318 -15.98 -4.50 2.68
N MET A 319 -15.84 -5.41 1.71
CA MET A 319 -14.61 -6.23 1.55
C MET A 319 -13.32 -5.39 1.51
N PHE A 320 -13.35 -4.19 0.92
CA PHE A 320 -12.22 -3.26 0.84
C PHE A 320 -12.54 -1.87 1.44
N THR A 321 -13.56 -1.75 2.30
CA THR A 321 -13.92 -0.46 2.91
C THR A 321 -12.74 0.14 3.69
N HIS A 322 -12.57 1.45 3.64
CA HIS A 322 -11.59 2.18 4.44
C HIS A 322 -10.13 1.72 4.20
N SER A 323 -9.79 1.41 2.93
CA SER A 323 -8.45 0.94 2.52
C SER A 323 -7.43 2.09 2.37
N GLN A 324 -7.07 2.73 3.48
CA GLN A 324 -6.34 4.01 3.56
C GLN A 324 -5.01 4.15 2.79
N VAL A 325 -4.38 3.07 2.31
CA VAL A 325 -3.08 3.14 1.61
C VAL A 325 -3.01 2.29 0.34
N LEU A 326 -4.10 1.64 -0.07
CA LEU A 326 -4.13 0.74 -1.21
C LEU A 326 -4.30 1.51 -2.52
N THR A 327 -3.24 2.16 -2.99
CA THR A 327 -3.26 3.02 -4.19
C THR A 327 -3.64 2.33 -5.52
N SER A 328 -3.68 1.00 -5.55
CA SER A 328 -4.10 0.23 -6.72
C SER A 328 -4.60 -1.14 -6.29
N LEU A 329 -5.79 -1.49 -6.76
CA LEU A 329 -6.42 -2.79 -6.57
C LEU A 329 -6.71 -3.40 -7.94
N ALA A 330 -6.26 -4.65 -8.14
CA ALA A 330 -6.49 -5.39 -9.37
C ALA A 330 -7.40 -6.58 -9.08
N LEU A 331 -8.54 -6.63 -9.78
CA LEU A 331 -9.60 -7.63 -9.59
C LEU A 331 -9.85 -8.49 -10.85
N PRO A 332 -8.81 -8.97 -11.57
CA PRO A 332 -8.96 -9.48 -12.94
C PRO A 332 -9.77 -10.78 -13.09
N ASN A 333 -9.98 -11.52 -12.00
CA ASN A 333 -10.64 -12.83 -11.99
C ASN A 333 -11.85 -12.86 -11.05
N PHE A 334 -12.35 -11.69 -10.62
CA PHE A 334 -13.54 -11.63 -9.77
C PHE A 334 -14.76 -11.94 -10.63
N ASP A 335 -15.36 -13.10 -10.37
CA ASP A 335 -16.71 -13.48 -10.79
C ASP A 335 -17.67 -13.09 -9.66
N THR A 336 -18.49 -12.08 -9.90
CA THR A 336 -19.49 -11.60 -8.92
C THR A 336 -20.90 -12.04 -9.26
N SER A 337 -21.08 -12.95 -10.23
CA SER A 337 -22.39 -13.34 -10.75
C SER A 337 -23.34 -13.95 -9.72
N LYS A 338 -22.83 -14.41 -8.57
CA LYS A 338 -23.63 -14.92 -7.44
C LYS A 338 -23.70 -13.98 -6.24
N VAL A 339 -23.03 -12.84 -6.30
CA VAL A 339 -23.01 -11.87 -5.20
C VAL A 339 -24.40 -11.24 -5.09
N THR A 340 -24.98 -11.31 -3.89
CA THR A 340 -26.26 -10.71 -3.55
C THR A 340 -26.09 -9.40 -2.79
N THR A 341 -24.98 -9.22 -2.07
CA THR A 341 -24.65 -7.95 -1.39
C THR A 341 -23.20 -7.55 -1.56
N MET A 342 -22.98 -6.28 -1.87
CA MET A 342 -21.66 -5.63 -1.95
C MET A 342 -21.75 -4.17 -1.51
N ALA A 343 -22.64 -3.87 -0.57
CA ALA A 343 -22.72 -2.57 0.06
C ALA A 343 -21.33 -2.17 0.61
N ASN A 344 -21.04 -0.87 0.63
CA ASN A 344 -19.79 -0.31 1.18
C ASN A 344 -18.47 -0.91 0.63
N MET A 345 -18.47 -1.72 -0.45
CA MET A 345 -17.34 -2.56 -0.83
C MET A 345 -16.04 -1.77 -0.99
N PHE A 346 -16.13 -0.54 -1.48
CA PHE A 346 -15.01 0.38 -1.66
C PHE A 346 -15.20 1.70 -0.89
N ALA A 347 -16.15 1.80 0.04
CA ALA A 347 -16.44 3.05 0.73
C ALA A 347 -15.25 3.55 1.56
N TRP A 348 -15.10 4.86 1.69
CA TRP A 348 -14.10 5.56 2.50
C TRP A 348 -12.64 5.26 2.08
N ASP A 349 -12.39 5.04 0.79
CA ASP A 349 -11.06 4.87 0.23
C ASP A 349 -10.51 6.23 -0.29
N ASP A 350 -9.79 6.91 0.59
CA ASP A 350 -9.23 8.24 0.32
C ASP A 350 -8.03 8.24 -0.66
N VAL A 351 -7.57 7.09 -1.16
CA VAL A 351 -6.31 7.00 -1.93
C VAL A 351 -6.44 6.29 -3.27
N LEU A 352 -7.47 5.48 -3.48
CA LEU A 352 -7.69 4.77 -4.73
C LEU A 352 -8.13 5.75 -5.82
N THR A 353 -7.33 5.88 -6.88
CA THR A 353 -7.63 6.82 -7.97
C THR A 353 -8.28 6.19 -9.19
N SER A 354 -8.22 4.87 -9.31
CA SER A 354 -8.74 4.14 -10.45
C SER A 354 -9.18 2.74 -10.06
N LEU A 355 -10.32 2.29 -10.60
CA LEU A 355 -10.82 0.94 -10.37
C LEU A 355 -11.36 0.33 -11.66
N ASP A 356 -10.97 -0.93 -11.93
CA ASP A 356 -11.47 -1.71 -13.07
C ASP A 356 -12.42 -2.79 -12.56
N LEU A 357 -13.71 -2.55 -12.77
CA LEU A 357 -14.81 -3.45 -12.44
C LEU A 357 -15.37 -4.11 -13.70
N SER A 358 -14.63 -4.16 -14.81
CA SER A 358 -15.15 -4.68 -16.08
C SER A 358 -15.59 -6.15 -16.05
N SER A 359 -15.13 -6.94 -15.07
CA SER A 359 -15.55 -8.32 -14.89
C SER A 359 -16.77 -8.49 -13.98
N PHE A 360 -17.24 -7.43 -13.32
CA PHE A 360 -18.31 -7.53 -12.34
C PHE A 360 -19.65 -7.75 -13.04
N ASP A 361 -20.35 -8.78 -12.60
CA ASP A 361 -21.77 -9.02 -12.89
C ASP A 361 -22.56 -8.69 -11.61
N THR A 362 -23.28 -7.57 -11.62
CA THR A 362 -24.10 -7.12 -10.47
C THR A 362 -25.58 -7.48 -10.64
N SER A 363 -25.91 -8.37 -11.59
CA SER A 363 -27.31 -8.65 -11.95
C SER A 363 -28.14 -9.25 -10.81
N ASN A 364 -27.47 -9.92 -9.87
CA ASN A 364 -28.06 -10.57 -8.68
C ASN A 364 -27.86 -9.77 -7.38
N VAL A 365 -27.18 -8.62 -7.44
CA VAL A 365 -26.96 -7.77 -6.27
C VAL A 365 -28.27 -7.08 -5.90
N THR A 366 -28.70 -7.26 -4.66
CA THR A 366 -29.89 -6.61 -4.08
C THR A 366 -29.52 -5.40 -3.23
N ASP A 367 -28.31 -5.35 -2.70
CA ASP A 367 -27.80 -4.21 -1.94
C ASP A 367 -26.39 -3.82 -2.42
N ILE A 368 -26.32 -2.60 -2.96
CA ILE A 368 -25.11 -1.93 -3.43
C ILE A 368 -24.93 -0.56 -2.79
N SER A 369 -25.70 -0.30 -1.73
CA SER A 369 -25.74 0.99 -1.05
C SER A 369 -24.33 1.41 -0.62
N ARG A 370 -24.03 2.69 -0.83
CA ARG A 370 -22.76 3.30 -0.40
C ARG A 370 -21.50 2.62 -0.94
N MET A 371 -21.57 1.83 -2.01
CA MET A 371 -20.42 1.09 -2.56
C MET A 371 -19.17 1.97 -2.75
N PHE A 372 -19.37 3.23 -3.16
CA PHE A 372 -18.31 4.21 -3.37
C PHE A 372 -18.42 5.46 -2.48
N TYR A 373 -19.14 5.37 -1.36
CA TYR A 373 -19.33 6.50 -0.45
C TYR A 373 -17.97 7.03 0.05
N ASP A 374 -17.80 8.37 0.08
CA ASP A 374 -16.56 9.06 0.51
C ASP A 374 -15.28 8.60 -0.21
N ASN A 375 -15.36 8.46 -1.54
CA ASN A 375 -14.24 8.10 -2.42
C ASN A 375 -13.74 9.28 -3.28
N ASP A 376 -13.36 10.37 -2.62
CA ASP A 376 -13.07 11.70 -3.21
C ASP A 376 -11.81 11.76 -4.08
N LYS A 377 -11.15 10.62 -4.32
CA LYS A 377 -9.99 10.49 -5.20
C LYS A 377 -10.22 9.50 -6.32
N LEU A 378 -11.30 8.70 -6.27
CA LEU A 378 -11.61 7.77 -7.34
C LEU A 378 -12.10 8.57 -8.55
N SER A 379 -11.22 8.76 -9.53
CA SER A 379 -11.48 9.61 -10.70
C SER A 379 -11.52 8.85 -12.02
N ILE A 380 -11.29 7.54 -11.99
CA ILE A 380 -11.34 6.65 -13.15
C ILE A 380 -12.05 5.36 -12.75
N LEU A 381 -13.15 5.03 -13.41
CA LEU A 381 -13.91 3.82 -13.17
C LEU A 381 -14.14 3.10 -14.49
N LYS A 382 -13.77 1.83 -14.58
CA LYS A 382 -14.05 1.03 -15.79
C LYS A 382 -15.11 -0.01 -15.46
N LEU A 383 -16.20 0.01 -16.22
CA LEU A 383 -17.41 -0.76 -15.95
C LEU A 383 -17.72 -1.70 -17.12
N GLY A 384 -18.04 -2.95 -16.84
CA GLY A 384 -18.43 -3.96 -17.85
C GLY A 384 -19.94 -3.93 -18.07
N ASN A 385 -20.46 -4.54 -19.13
CA ASN A 385 -21.87 -4.43 -19.51
C ASN A 385 -22.91 -4.95 -18.48
N LYS A 386 -22.48 -5.78 -17.54
CA LYS A 386 -23.30 -6.28 -16.42
C LYS A 386 -22.99 -5.62 -15.08
N THR A 387 -22.08 -4.66 -15.07
CA THR A 387 -21.67 -3.95 -13.85
C THR A 387 -22.60 -2.77 -13.65
N LEU A 388 -23.19 -2.60 -12.47
CA LEU A 388 -23.97 -1.41 -12.12
C LEU A 388 -25.12 -1.12 -13.13
N ASN A 389 -25.79 -2.17 -13.63
CA ASN A 389 -26.77 -2.09 -14.72
C ASN A 389 -28.24 -2.04 -14.26
N LYS A 390 -28.51 -2.08 -12.95
CA LYS A 390 -29.86 -2.02 -12.37
C LYS A 390 -29.91 -0.93 -11.30
N GLY A 391 -30.81 0.04 -11.48
CA GLY A 391 -31.25 0.94 -10.40
C GLY A 391 -30.26 2.02 -9.96
N LEU A 392 -29.21 2.32 -10.74
CA LEU A 392 -28.26 3.38 -10.42
C LEU A 392 -28.54 4.57 -11.34
N ASP A 393 -29.00 5.66 -10.75
CA ASP A 393 -29.20 6.93 -11.46
C ASP A 393 -27.90 7.74 -11.59
N GLY A 394 -26.83 7.29 -10.92
CA GLY A 394 -25.53 7.94 -10.87
C GLY A 394 -25.24 8.59 -9.52
N SER A 395 -26.23 8.69 -8.63
CA SER A 395 -26.06 9.19 -7.25
C SER A 395 -25.13 8.32 -6.40
N GLU A 396 -24.92 7.07 -6.80
CA GLU A 396 -24.04 6.13 -6.11
C GLU A 396 -22.58 6.21 -6.56
N LEU A 397 -22.27 6.97 -7.63
CA LEU A 397 -20.89 7.25 -8.03
C LEU A 397 -20.22 8.21 -7.04
N PRO A 398 -18.88 8.14 -6.87
CA PRO A 398 -18.18 9.08 -5.99
C PRO A 398 -18.45 10.53 -6.39
N GLU A 399 -18.88 11.31 -5.41
CA GLU A 399 -19.00 12.76 -5.54
C GLU A 399 -17.61 13.43 -5.61
N HIS A 400 -17.56 14.58 -6.27
CA HIS A 400 -16.39 15.46 -6.28
C HIS A 400 -16.83 16.89 -6.57
N SER A 401 -16.10 17.90 -6.08
CA SER A 401 -16.45 19.29 -6.34
C SER A 401 -15.92 19.77 -7.70
N SER A 402 -16.56 20.82 -8.24
CA SER A 402 -15.91 21.65 -9.26
C SER A 402 -14.57 22.18 -8.72
N ALA A 403 -13.61 22.40 -9.62
CA ALA A 403 -12.23 22.77 -9.33
C ALA A 403 -11.42 21.76 -8.49
N SER A 404 -11.90 20.53 -8.28
CA SER A 404 -11.11 19.46 -7.68
C SER A 404 -9.97 19.02 -8.62
N LYS A 405 -8.76 18.88 -8.10
CA LYS A 405 -7.61 18.43 -8.91
C LYS A 405 -7.80 16.97 -9.29
N ILE A 406 -7.77 16.66 -10.58
CA ILE A 406 -7.88 15.27 -11.06
C ILE A 406 -6.64 14.49 -10.64
N PRO A 407 -6.80 13.43 -9.82
CA PRO A 407 -5.70 12.60 -9.37
C PRO A 407 -4.89 12.04 -10.54
N ASN A 408 -3.55 12.09 -10.41
CA ASN A 408 -2.61 11.56 -11.40
C ASN A 408 -2.70 12.13 -12.83
N SER A 409 -3.45 13.21 -13.07
CA SER A 409 -3.55 13.86 -14.39
C SER A 409 -2.20 14.45 -14.87
N SER A 410 -1.88 14.22 -16.15
CA SER A 410 -0.67 14.77 -16.79
C SER A 410 -0.96 15.12 -18.26
N PRO A 411 -1.12 16.41 -18.62
CA PRO A 411 -0.94 17.60 -17.78
C PRO A 411 -1.97 17.71 -16.66
N VAL A 412 -1.70 18.56 -15.66
CA VAL A 412 -2.61 18.74 -14.52
C VAL A 412 -3.95 19.27 -15.02
N ARG A 413 -5.03 18.62 -14.59
CA ARG A 413 -6.42 18.99 -14.89
C ARG A 413 -7.23 19.15 -13.62
N TYR A 414 -8.35 19.86 -13.74
CA TYR A 414 -9.31 20.07 -12.68
C TYR A 414 -10.70 19.64 -13.15
N ALA A 415 -11.52 19.18 -12.23
CA ALA A 415 -12.90 18.86 -12.50
C ALA A 415 -13.68 20.14 -12.79
N THR A 416 -14.54 20.12 -13.80
CA THR A 416 -15.35 21.29 -14.20
C THR A 416 -16.74 21.29 -13.56
N GLY A 417 -17.13 20.17 -12.98
CA GLY A 417 -18.39 19.96 -12.28
C GLY A 417 -18.33 18.62 -11.54
N PRO A 418 -19.42 18.23 -10.84
CA PRO A 418 -19.43 17.04 -10.00
C PRO A 418 -19.65 15.71 -10.78
N GLY A 419 -19.69 15.77 -12.12
CA GLY A 419 -20.20 14.69 -12.96
C GLY A 419 -19.15 13.70 -13.44
N TRP A 420 -19.59 12.65 -14.11
CA TRP A 420 -18.70 11.69 -14.75
C TRP A 420 -18.86 11.75 -16.28
N LEU A 421 -17.77 11.54 -17.04
CA LEU A 421 -17.75 11.51 -18.50
C LEU A 421 -17.30 10.14 -18.98
N ALA A 422 -18.03 9.57 -19.93
CA ALA A 422 -17.57 8.40 -20.67
C ALA A 422 -16.34 8.72 -21.54
N VAL A 423 -15.39 7.79 -21.61
CA VAL A 423 -14.25 7.85 -22.54
C VAL A 423 -14.68 7.22 -23.86
N ASP A 424 -15.07 8.06 -24.82
CA ASP A 424 -15.50 7.64 -26.14
C ASP A 424 -14.29 7.38 -27.05
N ALA A 425 -13.73 6.18 -26.92
CA ALA A 425 -12.59 5.77 -27.72
C ALA A 425 -12.88 5.76 -29.24
N ASN A 426 -14.14 5.61 -29.65
CA ASN A 426 -14.54 5.61 -31.07
C ASN A 426 -14.40 7.00 -31.68
N ASN A 427 -14.60 8.06 -30.89
CA ASN A 427 -14.41 9.45 -31.29
C ASN A 427 -13.05 10.03 -30.84
N GLY A 428 -12.05 9.17 -30.60
CA GLY A 428 -10.69 9.59 -30.22
C GLY A 428 -10.56 10.05 -28.77
N GLY A 429 -11.54 9.73 -27.93
CA GLY A 429 -11.54 9.98 -26.50
C GLY A 429 -10.42 9.23 -25.77
N THR A 430 -9.87 9.87 -24.75
CA THR A 430 -8.85 9.33 -23.83
C THR A 430 -9.20 9.70 -22.40
N VAL A 431 -8.54 9.10 -21.40
CA VAL A 431 -8.73 9.46 -19.98
C VAL A 431 -8.55 10.96 -19.71
N ASP A 432 -7.61 11.60 -20.42
CA ASP A 432 -7.33 13.04 -20.29
C ASP A 432 -8.20 13.91 -21.21
N ASN A 433 -8.98 13.31 -22.11
CA ASN A 433 -9.87 13.99 -23.04
C ASN A 433 -11.03 13.06 -23.41
N PRO A 434 -12.01 12.85 -22.52
CA PRO A 434 -12.96 11.74 -22.61
C PRO A 434 -13.84 11.77 -23.87
N GLN A 435 -14.20 12.94 -24.39
CA GLN A 435 -15.02 13.13 -25.60
C GLN A 435 -16.42 12.45 -25.58
N GLY A 436 -16.78 11.72 -24.52
CA GLY A 436 -18.08 11.08 -24.36
C GLY A 436 -19.08 11.93 -23.58
N LYS A 437 -20.28 11.37 -23.38
CA LYS A 437 -21.40 12.04 -22.72
C LYS A 437 -21.25 12.06 -21.20
N THR A 438 -21.85 13.07 -20.58
CA THR A 438 -21.93 13.19 -19.12
C THR A 438 -22.95 12.22 -18.54
N VAL A 439 -22.57 11.58 -17.44
CA VAL A 439 -23.40 10.73 -16.61
C VAL A 439 -24.01 11.59 -15.51
N TYR A 440 -25.20 12.11 -15.76
CA TYR A 440 -26.01 12.81 -14.76
C TYR A 440 -27.51 12.46 -14.82
N ASP A 441 -28.00 12.06 -15.99
CA ASP A 441 -29.44 11.89 -16.23
C ASP A 441 -29.80 10.43 -16.55
N GLY A 442 -29.50 9.50 -15.64
CA GLY A 442 -29.83 8.07 -15.85
C GLY A 442 -29.06 7.40 -16.99
N TYR A 443 -27.92 7.97 -17.41
CA TYR A 443 -27.07 7.41 -18.47
C TYR A 443 -26.50 6.04 -18.10
N LEU A 444 -26.25 5.77 -16.81
CA LEU A 444 -25.86 4.43 -16.34
C LEU A 444 -26.97 3.40 -16.56
N ALA A 445 -28.22 3.78 -16.34
CA ALA A 445 -29.38 2.91 -16.57
C ALA A 445 -29.56 2.55 -18.06
N ASN A 446 -29.07 3.38 -18.98
CA ASN A 446 -29.16 3.21 -20.44
C ASN A 446 -27.79 3.01 -21.12
N ARG A 447 -26.80 2.49 -20.38
CA ARG A 447 -25.43 2.37 -20.86
C ARG A 447 -25.31 1.37 -22.03
N PRO A 448 -24.48 1.64 -23.06
CA PRO A 448 -24.20 0.66 -24.12
C PRO A 448 -23.73 -0.70 -23.57
N ALA A 449 -24.03 -1.77 -24.30
CA ALA A 449 -23.73 -3.16 -23.93
C ALA A 449 -22.23 -3.53 -23.91
N GLU A 450 -21.34 -2.55 -23.97
CA GLU A 450 -19.88 -2.70 -24.07
C GLU A 450 -19.18 -2.27 -22.78
N THR A 451 -17.92 -2.69 -22.62
CA THR A 451 -17.08 -2.22 -21.52
C THR A 451 -16.65 -0.77 -21.75
N GLU A 452 -16.89 0.10 -20.77
CA GLU A 452 -16.64 1.54 -20.91
C GLU A 452 -15.83 2.08 -19.72
N THR A 453 -15.04 3.13 -19.96
CA THR A 453 -14.29 3.83 -18.91
C THR A 453 -14.93 5.19 -18.67
N TYR A 454 -15.11 5.53 -17.41
CA TYR A 454 -15.65 6.77 -16.91
C TYR A 454 -14.57 7.53 -16.16
N VAL A 455 -14.55 8.85 -16.32
CA VAL A 455 -13.63 9.75 -15.64
C VAL A 455 -14.40 10.92 -15.05
N TRP A 456 -13.86 11.62 -14.06
CA TRP A 456 -14.45 12.89 -13.61
C TRP A 456 -14.67 13.86 -14.78
N GLN A 457 -15.73 14.65 -14.69
CA GLN A 457 -16.05 15.70 -15.63
C GLN A 457 -14.92 16.73 -15.62
N GLN A 458 -14.29 16.93 -16.77
CA GLN A 458 -13.03 17.66 -16.84
C GLN A 458 -12.91 18.52 -18.10
N ASP A 459 -12.13 19.60 -17.98
CA ASP A 459 -11.82 20.49 -19.11
C ASP A 459 -11.08 19.74 -20.21
N SER A 460 -11.44 20.03 -21.46
CA SER A 460 -10.73 19.53 -22.64
C SER A 460 -9.32 20.11 -22.75
N LYS A 461 -9.06 21.28 -22.14
CA LYS A 461 -7.78 22.01 -22.22
C LYS A 461 -6.93 21.86 -20.94
N PRO A 462 -5.61 21.61 -21.07
CA PRO A 462 -4.68 21.64 -19.93
C PRO A 462 -4.60 23.01 -19.25
N VAL A 463 -4.47 23.05 -17.91
CA VAL A 463 -4.17 24.31 -17.21
C VAL A 463 -2.71 24.70 -17.44
N ALA A 464 -2.48 25.89 -18.01
CA ALA A 464 -1.13 26.42 -18.24
C ALA A 464 -0.46 26.88 -16.93
N LYS A 465 0.85 26.71 -16.84
CA LYS A 465 1.65 27.38 -15.81
C LYS A 465 1.89 28.83 -16.23
N GLN A 466 1.62 29.74 -15.31
CA GLN A 466 1.79 31.17 -15.47
C GLN A 466 2.95 31.66 -14.60
N THR A 467 3.49 32.83 -14.93
CA THR A 467 4.64 33.44 -14.24
C THR A 467 4.26 34.75 -13.60
N VAL A 468 4.81 34.99 -12.40
CA VAL A 468 4.85 36.30 -11.77
C VAL A 468 6.32 36.68 -11.67
N THR A 469 6.68 37.83 -12.24
CA THR A 469 8.04 38.37 -12.23
C THR A 469 8.10 39.50 -11.21
N VAL A 470 9.02 39.40 -10.25
CA VAL A 470 9.29 40.42 -9.25
C VAL A 470 10.54 41.19 -9.67
N GLU A 471 10.35 42.45 -10.06
CA GLU A 471 11.42 43.36 -10.49
C GLU A 471 11.80 44.33 -9.38
N TYR A 472 13.04 44.83 -9.43
CA TYR A 472 13.58 45.78 -8.47
C TYR A 472 14.02 47.04 -9.22
N ILE A 473 13.34 48.15 -8.96
CA ILE A 473 13.53 49.40 -9.72
C ILE A 473 14.08 50.53 -8.85
N ASP A 474 14.89 51.39 -9.46
CA ASP A 474 15.43 52.59 -8.83
C ASP A 474 14.36 53.70 -8.80
N ALA A 475 14.07 54.23 -7.61
CA ALA A 475 13.06 55.25 -7.37
C ALA A 475 13.26 56.54 -8.17
N ALA A 476 14.50 56.89 -8.50
CA ALA A 476 14.82 58.12 -9.23
C ALA A 476 14.66 57.96 -10.75
N THR A 477 14.84 56.75 -11.27
CA THR A 477 14.85 56.51 -12.74
C THR A 477 13.68 55.67 -13.22
N GLY A 478 12.98 54.97 -12.33
CA GLY A 478 11.94 54.00 -12.67
C GLY A 478 12.44 52.75 -13.42
N LYS A 479 13.76 52.59 -13.56
CA LYS A 479 14.38 51.50 -14.33
C LYS A 479 14.88 50.37 -13.42
N PRO A 480 15.01 49.13 -13.93
CA PRO A 480 15.62 48.03 -13.20
C PRO A 480 17.03 48.38 -12.71
N ILE A 481 17.34 47.99 -11.47
CA ILE A 481 18.63 48.24 -10.86
C ILE A 481 19.69 47.36 -11.56
N PRO A 482 20.77 47.95 -12.12
CA PRO A 482 21.79 47.19 -12.84
C PRO A 482 22.43 46.10 -11.96
N GLY A 483 22.53 44.87 -12.49
CA GLY A 483 23.15 43.75 -11.81
C GLY A 483 22.27 43.01 -10.79
N VAL A 484 21.00 43.38 -10.65
CA VAL A 484 20.03 42.68 -9.79
C VAL A 484 19.05 41.88 -10.67
N GLU A 485 19.05 40.56 -10.51
CA GLU A 485 18.15 39.68 -11.26
C GLU A 485 16.72 39.71 -10.69
N ALA A 486 15.72 39.75 -11.59
CA ALA A 486 14.31 39.63 -11.20
C ALA A 486 14.01 38.23 -10.64
N LYS A 487 13.15 38.17 -9.61
CA LYS A 487 12.69 36.89 -9.05
C LYS A 487 11.47 36.41 -9.82
N VAL A 488 11.53 35.22 -10.40
CA VAL A 488 10.40 34.61 -11.11
C VAL A 488 9.79 33.51 -10.24
N ILE A 489 8.49 33.59 -10.00
CA ILE A 489 7.71 32.50 -9.44
C ILE A 489 6.72 31.99 -10.48
N THR A 490 6.42 30.68 -10.43
CA THR A 490 5.46 30.05 -11.34
C THR A 490 4.33 29.40 -10.56
N GLY A 491 3.11 29.51 -11.07
CA GLY A 491 1.95 28.82 -10.51
C GLY A 491 0.93 28.47 -11.59
N PHE A 492 -0.08 27.72 -11.22
CA PHE A 492 -1.16 27.36 -12.13
C PHE A 492 -2.22 28.46 -12.13
N GLN A 493 -2.81 28.70 -13.30
CA GLN A 493 -3.92 29.64 -13.44
C GLN A 493 -5.01 29.39 -12.38
N GLY A 494 -5.55 30.46 -11.80
CA GLY A 494 -6.55 30.44 -10.73
C GLY A 494 -5.99 30.26 -9.30
N ARG A 495 -4.69 30.00 -9.14
CA ARG A 495 -4.06 29.91 -7.80
C ARG A 495 -3.54 31.25 -7.33
N GLU A 496 -3.45 31.44 -6.02
CA GLU A 496 -2.87 32.65 -5.44
C GLU A 496 -1.34 32.65 -5.53
N TYR A 497 -0.78 33.84 -5.66
CA TYR A 497 0.62 34.13 -5.40
C TYR A 497 0.74 35.19 -4.30
N ASP A 498 1.79 35.08 -3.52
CA ASP A 498 2.15 36.04 -2.49
C ASP A 498 3.65 36.30 -2.54
N VAL A 499 4.03 37.51 -2.93
CA VAL A 499 5.42 37.99 -2.98
C VAL A 499 5.64 39.12 -1.97
N THR A 500 4.89 39.14 -0.88
CA THR A 500 5.05 40.10 0.24
C THR A 500 6.10 39.68 1.27
N GLY A 501 6.65 38.47 1.15
CA GLY A 501 7.71 37.96 2.02
C GLY A 501 9.04 38.69 1.85
N ALA A 502 9.88 38.62 2.89
CA ALA A 502 11.23 39.22 2.87
C ALA A 502 12.15 38.59 1.80
N ASP A 503 11.86 37.35 1.40
CA ASP A 503 12.53 36.64 0.30
C ASP A 503 12.23 37.24 -1.09
N SER A 504 11.26 38.15 -1.18
CA SER A 504 10.95 38.94 -2.39
C SER A 504 11.44 40.39 -2.26
N ARG A 505 12.20 40.71 -1.21
CA ARG A 505 12.81 42.03 -0.95
C ARG A 505 14.28 41.85 -0.54
N PRO A 506 15.18 41.51 -1.49
CA PRO A 506 16.58 41.30 -1.16
C PRO A 506 17.27 42.59 -0.70
N ALA A 507 18.28 42.47 0.15
CA ALA A 507 19.19 43.59 0.40
C ALA A 507 20.02 43.86 -0.86
N ILE A 508 19.96 45.08 -1.38
CA ILE A 508 20.67 45.49 -2.60
C ILE A 508 21.78 46.48 -2.21
N SER A 509 23.03 46.14 -2.54
CA SER A 509 24.19 46.98 -2.18
C SER A 509 24.05 48.37 -2.80
N GLY A 510 24.19 49.42 -1.97
CA GLY A 510 24.05 50.82 -2.41
C GLY A 510 22.62 51.32 -2.56
N TYR A 511 21.62 50.51 -2.21
CA TYR A 511 20.20 50.82 -2.32
C TYR A 511 19.45 50.50 -1.03
N THR A 512 18.42 51.30 -0.71
CA THR A 512 17.52 51.08 0.42
C THR A 512 16.09 50.95 -0.09
N TRP A 513 15.39 49.87 0.28
CA TRP A 513 13.97 49.68 -0.07
C TRP A 513 13.12 50.84 0.47
N ASP A 514 12.16 51.31 -0.30
CA ASP A 514 11.34 52.48 0.02
C ASP A 514 10.28 52.24 1.11
N GLY A 515 10.17 51.01 1.62
CA GLY A 515 9.24 50.62 2.67
C GLY A 515 7.82 50.32 2.17
N LYS A 516 7.56 50.39 0.86
CA LYS A 516 6.22 50.19 0.29
C LYS A 516 6.10 48.84 -0.39
N THR A 517 5.04 48.10 -0.03
CA THR A 517 4.70 46.84 -0.69
C THR A 517 3.78 47.13 -1.87
N PRO A 518 4.06 46.62 -3.09
CA PRO A 518 3.21 46.83 -4.26
C PRO A 518 1.80 46.26 -4.04
N THR A 519 0.78 46.94 -4.56
CA THR A 519 -0.63 46.52 -4.38
C THR A 519 -0.94 45.18 -5.05
N ASN A 520 -0.23 44.85 -6.14
CA ASN A 520 -0.32 43.55 -6.82
C ASN A 520 0.71 42.54 -6.31
N ALA A 521 1.31 42.74 -5.13
CA ALA A 521 2.22 41.76 -4.53
C ALA A 521 1.49 40.48 -4.03
N LYS A 522 0.16 40.51 -3.99
CA LYS A 522 -0.71 39.33 -3.85
C LYS A 522 -1.78 39.35 -4.93
N GLY A 523 -2.16 38.18 -5.43
CA GLY A 523 -3.21 38.05 -6.42
C GLY A 523 -3.33 36.61 -6.92
N THR A 524 -4.07 36.39 -8.00
CA THR A 524 -4.20 35.08 -8.64
C THR A 524 -3.47 35.03 -9.98
N TYR A 525 -2.91 33.86 -10.33
CA TYR A 525 -2.34 33.63 -11.66
C TYR A 525 -3.45 33.69 -12.71
N GLY A 526 -3.45 34.72 -13.56
CA GLY A 526 -4.40 34.89 -14.67
C GLY A 526 -3.81 34.47 -16.02
N ASP A 527 -4.52 34.77 -17.11
CA ASP A 527 -4.06 34.47 -18.48
C ASP A 527 -2.83 35.27 -18.92
N ASN A 528 -2.56 36.39 -18.24
CA ASN A 528 -1.48 37.32 -18.54
C ASN A 528 -0.34 37.22 -17.53
N ALA A 529 0.90 37.44 -18.00
CA ALA A 529 2.06 37.55 -17.12
C ALA A 529 1.90 38.73 -16.15
N VAL A 530 2.20 38.51 -14.87
CA VAL A 530 2.15 39.54 -13.83
C VAL A 530 3.55 40.04 -13.54
N VAL A 531 3.71 41.37 -13.48
CA VAL A 531 4.95 42.02 -13.03
C VAL A 531 4.69 42.78 -11.73
N VAL A 532 5.46 42.47 -10.69
CA VAL A 532 5.42 43.13 -9.38
C VAL A 532 6.72 43.91 -9.20
N GLN A 533 6.64 45.22 -8.98
CA GLN A 533 7.82 46.09 -8.93
C GLN A 533 8.07 46.60 -7.51
N TYR A 534 9.18 46.20 -6.90
CA TYR A 534 9.66 46.76 -5.64
C TYR A 534 10.61 47.94 -5.89
N VAL A 535 10.39 49.05 -5.18
CA VAL A 535 11.09 50.31 -5.41
C VAL A 535 12.20 50.50 -4.37
N TYR A 536 13.40 50.85 -4.82
CA TYR A 536 14.56 51.14 -3.96
C TYR A 536 15.15 52.51 -4.25
N ARG A 537 15.64 53.19 -3.22
CA ARG A 537 16.33 54.48 -3.31
C ARG A 537 17.83 54.27 -3.26
N LYS A 538 18.58 54.91 -4.16
CA LYS A 538 20.04 54.87 -4.15
C LYS A 538 20.58 55.65 -2.94
N ASN A 539 21.54 55.08 -2.22
CA ASN A 539 22.13 55.71 -1.05
C ASN A 539 23.06 56.86 -1.49
N SER A 540 22.87 58.07 -0.95
CA SER A 540 23.68 59.24 -1.29
C SER A 540 25.10 59.14 -0.72
N THR A 541 26.13 59.23 -1.55
CA THR A 541 27.53 59.37 -1.10
C THR A 541 27.83 60.86 -0.85
N SER A 542 27.96 61.24 0.43
CA SER A 542 28.48 62.56 0.83
C SER A 542 30.00 62.65 0.56
N SER A 543 30.47 63.82 0.13
CA SER A 543 31.84 64.13 -0.31
C SER A 543 32.45 65.23 0.59
N THR A 544 33.66 65.07 1.15
CA THR A 544 34.95 65.78 0.85
C THR A 544 35.70 66.13 2.18
N PRO A 545 36.94 66.69 2.23
CA PRO A 545 38.23 66.24 1.65
C PRO A 545 39.46 66.43 2.60
N ASN A 546 40.61 65.75 2.37
CA ASN A 546 41.96 66.38 2.41
C ASN A 546 43.12 65.41 2.05
N THR A 547 44.17 66.04 1.49
CA THR A 547 45.31 65.57 0.68
C THR A 547 46.55 65.13 1.52
N PRO A 548 47.75 64.77 0.98
CA PRO A 548 48.31 63.42 1.08
C PRO A 548 49.74 63.31 1.67
N SER A 549 50.24 62.08 1.89
CA SER A 549 51.67 61.78 1.72
C SER A 549 51.95 60.30 1.40
N THR A 550 52.91 60.14 0.50
CA THR A 550 53.59 58.95 -0.08
C THR A 550 54.06 57.93 0.96
N THR A 551 54.24 56.62 0.74
CA THR A 551 55.01 55.80 -0.24
C THR A 551 54.79 54.32 0.24
N THR A 552 54.59 53.24 -0.54
CA THR A 552 55.50 52.43 -1.38
C THR A 552 54.68 51.27 -2.01
N GLY A 553 54.97 50.87 -3.26
CA GLY A 553 54.29 49.78 -4.02
C GLY A 553 54.68 48.35 -3.62
N PRO A 554 54.58 47.29 -4.48
CA PRO A 554 54.11 47.22 -5.88
C PRO A 554 52.99 46.13 -6.08
N SER A 555 52.17 46.08 -7.15
CA SER A 555 52.53 45.61 -8.50
C SER A 555 51.32 45.70 -9.46
N SER A 556 51.58 46.28 -10.63
CA SER A 556 50.84 46.43 -11.91
C SER A 556 50.19 45.17 -12.53
N PRO A 557 49.53 45.25 -13.71
CA PRO A 557 48.82 46.39 -14.34
C PRO A 557 47.48 46.00 -15.03
N THR A 558 46.63 46.99 -15.33
CA THR A 558 45.69 46.93 -16.46
C THR A 558 45.72 48.27 -17.22
N ILE A 559 46.07 48.21 -18.50
CA ILE A 559 46.07 49.25 -19.56
C ILE A 559 44.85 48.91 -20.45
N SER A 560 43.82 49.74 -20.60
CA SER A 560 43.63 50.98 -21.37
C SER A 560 42.54 50.80 -22.43
N SER A 561 41.53 51.66 -22.33
CA SER A 561 40.86 52.45 -23.37
C SER A 561 40.85 52.04 -24.87
N GLN A 562 39.63 52.23 -25.40
CA GLN A 562 39.25 53.04 -26.57
C GLN A 562 38.92 52.36 -27.92
N ALA A 563 37.64 52.59 -28.30
CA ALA A 563 37.09 53.02 -29.60
C ALA A 563 37.67 52.44 -30.92
N SER A 564 36.80 51.90 -31.79
CA SER A 564 36.07 52.65 -32.83
C SER A 564 35.55 51.74 -33.97
N SER A 565 34.37 52.09 -34.50
CA SER A 565 33.96 52.08 -35.92
C SER A 565 33.89 50.79 -36.78
N GLY A 566 32.84 50.73 -37.61
CA GLY A 566 32.82 50.02 -38.91
C GLY A 566 31.89 48.80 -38.92
N SER A 567 30.61 48.95 -39.26
CA SER A 567 30.05 48.87 -40.63
C SER A 567 29.77 47.45 -41.14
N SER A 568 28.48 47.25 -41.47
CA SER A 568 27.92 46.41 -42.54
C SER A 568 28.34 44.93 -42.67
N SER A 569 27.38 44.02 -42.52
CA SER A 569 26.64 43.54 -43.69
C SER A 569 25.63 42.45 -43.31
N SER A 570 24.50 42.56 -43.99
CA SER A 570 23.38 41.64 -44.07
C SER A 570 23.76 40.22 -44.53
N LYS A 571 23.11 39.20 -43.95
CA LYS A 571 22.27 38.29 -44.77
C LYS A 571 21.37 37.41 -43.90
N ALA A 572 20.10 37.45 -44.26
CA ALA A 572 19.05 36.57 -43.80
C ALA A 572 19.35 35.10 -44.11
N SER A 573 18.88 34.21 -43.25
CA SER A 573 18.59 32.82 -43.60
C SER A 573 17.19 32.49 -43.12
N THR A 574 16.32 32.42 -44.11
CA THR A 574 14.90 32.09 -44.09
C THR A 574 14.64 30.67 -43.60
N ASN A 575 13.43 30.50 -43.05
CA ASN A 575 12.76 29.22 -42.83
C ASN A 575 12.85 28.29 -44.06
N SER A 576 13.05 27.01 -43.79
CA SER A 576 12.40 25.95 -44.56
C SER A 576 12.14 24.75 -43.65
N SER A 577 10.86 24.57 -43.37
CA SER A 577 10.25 23.33 -42.96
C SER A 577 10.41 22.27 -44.05
N THR A 578 10.81 21.06 -43.67
CA THR A 578 10.32 19.87 -44.38
C THR A 578 10.10 18.76 -43.37
N ALA A 579 8.82 18.51 -43.11
CA ALA A 579 8.35 17.27 -42.55
C ALA A 579 8.77 16.13 -43.49
N SER A 580 9.30 15.06 -42.91
CA SER A 580 9.04 13.73 -43.43
C SER A 580 8.72 12.83 -42.26
N SER A 581 7.42 12.68 -42.05
CA SER A 581 6.81 11.55 -41.40
C SER A 581 7.26 10.26 -42.09
N THR A 582 7.58 9.24 -41.29
CA THR A 582 7.18 7.87 -41.60
C THR A 582 6.76 7.20 -40.30
N ASN A 583 5.46 6.93 -40.25
CA ASN A 583 4.76 6.14 -39.25
C ASN A 583 5.39 4.76 -39.07
N ASN A 584 5.43 4.22 -37.85
CA ASN A 584 4.54 3.11 -37.51
C ASN A 584 4.56 2.67 -36.03
N SER A 585 3.34 2.64 -35.49
CA SER A 585 2.79 1.74 -34.46
C SER A 585 3.22 1.97 -33.00
N ALA A 586 2.45 2.80 -32.31
CA ALA A 586 2.25 2.72 -30.86
C ALA A 586 1.67 1.34 -30.50
N THR A 587 2.52 0.44 -30.00
CA THR A 587 2.09 -0.88 -29.55
C THR A 587 1.37 -0.77 -28.20
N ASN A 588 0.12 -1.25 -28.14
CA ASN A 588 -0.66 -1.50 -26.91
C ASN A 588 0.08 -2.41 -25.91
N VAL A 589 1.03 -1.85 -25.15
CA VAL A 589 1.78 -2.54 -24.09
C VAL A 589 1.44 -1.93 -22.73
N PRO A 590 1.15 -2.75 -21.70
CA PRO A 590 0.83 -2.26 -20.36
C PRO A 590 1.94 -1.37 -19.78
N GLY A 591 1.59 -0.34 -19.00
CA GLY A 591 2.56 0.61 -18.43
C GLY A 591 3.65 -0.01 -17.52
N TYR A 592 3.48 -1.26 -17.10
CA TYR A 592 4.52 -2.01 -16.38
C TYR A 592 5.62 -2.59 -17.28
N ALA A 593 5.37 -2.69 -18.58
CA ALA A 593 6.27 -3.33 -19.52
C ALA A 593 7.55 -2.51 -19.65
N ALA A 594 8.69 -3.18 -19.62
CA ALA A 594 9.98 -2.52 -19.78
C ALA A 594 10.08 -1.93 -21.19
N THR A 595 10.50 -0.66 -21.31
CA THR A 595 10.65 0.04 -22.58
C THR A 595 11.62 -0.70 -23.52
N LYS A 596 11.32 -0.73 -24.82
CA LYS A 596 12.21 -1.27 -25.86
C LYS A 596 13.60 -0.63 -25.77
N GLY A 597 14.63 -1.44 -25.93
CA GLY A 597 16.04 -1.10 -25.77
C GLY A 597 16.55 -1.12 -24.31
N THR A 598 15.67 -1.21 -23.31
CA THR A 598 16.09 -1.36 -21.91
C THR A 598 16.44 -2.81 -21.57
N VAL A 599 17.09 -3.03 -20.43
CA VAL A 599 17.46 -4.36 -19.96
C VAL A 599 16.50 -4.81 -18.87
N VAL A 600 16.01 -6.05 -18.96
CA VAL A 600 15.30 -6.75 -17.90
C VAL A 600 16.16 -7.86 -17.31
N TYR A 601 15.98 -8.18 -16.03
CA TYR A 601 16.54 -9.40 -15.43
C TYR A 601 15.44 -10.36 -15.02
N SER A 602 15.76 -11.65 -14.91
CA SER A 602 14.83 -12.66 -14.40
C SER A 602 14.81 -12.77 -12.87
N ILE A 603 13.61 -12.88 -12.29
CA ILE A 603 13.36 -13.01 -10.84
C ILE A 603 13.14 -14.49 -10.46
N LYS A 604 12.51 -15.24 -11.36
CA LYS A 604 12.25 -16.68 -11.28
C LYS A 604 13.02 -17.41 -12.39
N LYS A 605 12.92 -18.74 -12.41
CA LYS A 605 13.42 -19.54 -13.54
C LYS A 605 12.66 -19.12 -14.81
N VAL A 606 13.38 -18.84 -15.90
CA VAL A 606 12.78 -18.42 -17.19
C VAL A 606 13.41 -19.19 -18.33
N GLY A 607 12.62 -19.51 -19.36
CA GLY A 607 13.13 -20.06 -20.61
C GLY A 607 13.30 -18.95 -21.65
N LEU A 608 14.30 -19.08 -22.51
CA LEU A 608 14.39 -18.33 -23.77
C LEU A 608 13.77 -19.18 -24.88
N TYR A 609 12.79 -18.65 -25.60
CA TYR A 609 12.00 -19.39 -26.59
C TYR A 609 12.19 -18.83 -28.00
N LYS A 610 12.03 -19.69 -29.01
CA LYS A 610 12.09 -19.31 -30.43
C LYS A 610 10.85 -18.53 -30.88
N THR A 611 9.68 -18.88 -30.34
CA THR A 611 8.39 -18.23 -30.68
C THR A 611 7.64 -17.77 -29.41
N THR A 612 6.50 -17.11 -29.59
CA THR A 612 5.69 -16.49 -28.52
C THR A 612 4.95 -17.49 -27.63
N ASP A 613 4.60 -18.65 -28.19
CA ASP A 613 3.92 -19.75 -27.48
C ASP A 613 4.94 -20.69 -26.86
N PHE A 614 5.02 -20.72 -25.53
CA PHE A 614 6.12 -21.39 -24.83
C PHE A 614 5.89 -22.89 -24.73
N THR A 615 6.58 -23.67 -25.56
CA THR A 615 6.52 -25.13 -25.57
C THR A 615 7.89 -25.74 -25.26
N LYS A 616 7.95 -27.06 -25.06
CA LYS A 616 9.24 -27.75 -24.85
C LYS A 616 10.11 -27.68 -26.11
N ASN A 617 9.50 -27.81 -27.29
CA ASN A 617 10.19 -27.98 -28.57
C ASN A 617 10.81 -26.67 -29.09
N ASN A 618 10.24 -25.52 -28.73
CA ASN A 618 10.75 -24.22 -29.17
C ASN A 618 11.58 -23.51 -28.09
N ARG A 619 11.86 -24.15 -26.94
CA ARG A 619 12.70 -23.58 -25.89
C ARG A 619 14.19 -23.74 -26.26
N ARG A 620 14.91 -22.63 -26.35
CA ARG A 620 16.36 -22.61 -26.62
C ARG A 620 17.19 -22.97 -25.40
N SER A 621 16.87 -22.36 -24.25
CA SER A 621 17.67 -22.55 -23.03
C SER A 621 16.87 -22.23 -21.77
N TRP A 622 17.28 -22.82 -20.65
CA TRP A 622 16.75 -22.51 -19.33
C TRP A 622 17.71 -21.60 -18.55
N TYR A 623 17.13 -20.64 -17.85
CA TYR A 623 17.82 -19.76 -16.93
C TYR A 623 17.27 -20.00 -15.52
N ALA A 624 18.12 -20.44 -14.61
CA ALA A 624 17.75 -20.67 -13.21
C ALA A 624 17.37 -19.38 -12.48
N LYS A 625 16.61 -19.54 -11.39
CA LYS A 625 16.45 -18.48 -10.39
C LYS A 625 17.83 -18.21 -9.78
N LYS A 626 18.29 -16.95 -9.82
CA LYS A 626 19.59 -16.55 -9.27
C LYS A 626 19.43 -15.49 -8.16
N PRO A 627 20.36 -15.45 -7.20
CA PRO A 627 20.53 -14.32 -6.29
C PRO A 627 20.63 -13.00 -7.07
N ARG A 628 20.12 -11.91 -6.48
CA ARG A 628 19.91 -10.64 -7.18
C ARG A 628 21.11 -10.17 -8.01
N ILE A 629 22.31 -10.20 -7.43
CA ILE A 629 23.55 -9.73 -8.08
C ILE A 629 23.93 -10.54 -9.33
N ASN A 630 23.43 -11.77 -9.46
CA ASN A 630 23.77 -12.73 -10.52
C ASN A 630 22.57 -13.08 -11.43
N ARG A 631 21.47 -12.32 -11.36
CA ARG A 631 20.27 -12.56 -12.19
C ARG A 631 20.57 -12.43 -13.69
N PRO A 632 20.14 -13.40 -14.52
CA PRO A 632 20.27 -13.34 -15.97
C PRO A 632 19.60 -12.08 -16.54
N MET A 633 20.23 -11.48 -17.54
CA MET A 633 19.80 -10.22 -18.16
C MET A 633 19.49 -10.39 -19.65
N PHE A 634 18.49 -9.65 -20.12
CA PHE A 634 18.02 -9.67 -21.49
C PHE A 634 17.71 -8.24 -21.94
N VAL A 635 18.18 -7.84 -23.12
CA VAL A 635 17.81 -6.55 -23.73
C VAL A 635 16.46 -6.73 -24.41
N VAL A 636 15.48 -5.90 -24.08
CA VAL A 636 14.17 -5.91 -24.74
C VAL A 636 14.33 -5.31 -26.14
N THR A 637 14.08 -6.09 -27.18
CA THR A 637 14.17 -5.66 -28.58
C THR A 637 12.79 -5.39 -29.19
N GLY A 638 11.71 -5.80 -28.52
CA GLY A 638 10.34 -5.58 -28.96
C GLY A 638 9.34 -6.31 -28.06
N TYR A 639 8.11 -6.38 -28.53
CA TYR A 639 7.00 -7.00 -27.81
C TYR A 639 6.22 -7.89 -28.77
N ALA A 640 5.63 -8.94 -28.23
CA ALA A 640 4.67 -9.75 -28.96
C ALA A 640 3.66 -10.33 -27.98
N ARG A 641 2.55 -10.84 -28.50
CA ARG A 641 1.56 -11.60 -27.71
C ARG A 641 1.60 -13.05 -28.16
N ALA A 642 1.47 -13.96 -27.19
CA ALA A 642 1.17 -15.36 -27.46
C ALA A 642 -0.28 -15.50 -27.97
N ALA A 643 -0.64 -16.65 -28.54
CA ALA A 643 -1.99 -16.90 -29.04
C ALA A 643 -3.07 -16.68 -27.96
N ASN A 644 -2.73 -16.95 -26.69
CA ASN A 644 -3.58 -16.68 -25.53
C ASN A 644 -3.51 -15.24 -24.99
N GLY A 645 -3.13 -14.26 -25.81
CA GLY A 645 -3.07 -12.84 -25.46
C GLY A 645 -1.95 -12.42 -24.50
N LYS A 646 -1.23 -13.37 -23.88
CA LYS A 646 -0.21 -13.06 -22.87
C LYS A 646 1.01 -12.36 -23.51
N LEU A 647 1.42 -11.25 -22.90
CA LEU A 647 2.56 -10.46 -23.36
C LEU A 647 3.90 -11.21 -23.23
N ARG A 648 4.76 -11.03 -24.24
CA ARG A 648 6.12 -11.53 -24.34
C ARG A 648 7.06 -10.38 -24.65
N TYR A 649 8.23 -10.38 -24.02
CA TYR A 649 9.33 -9.56 -24.52
C TYR A 649 10.01 -10.33 -25.64
N GLN A 650 10.13 -9.70 -26.81
CA GLN A 650 11.22 -10.04 -27.71
C GLN A 650 12.51 -9.54 -27.08
N VAL A 651 13.51 -10.39 -26.98
CA VAL A 651 14.75 -10.07 -26.30
C VAL A 651 15.97 -10.56 -27.04
N ARG A 652 17.10 -9.93 -26.75
CA ARG A 652 18.44 -10.43 -27.02
C ARG A 652 19.12 -10.83 -25.71
N ASP A 653 19.68 -12.02 -25.67
CA ASP A 653 20.45 -12.50 -24.51
C ASP A 653 21.80 -11.76 -24.39
N VAL A 654 22.08 -11.21 -23.20
CA VAL A 654 23.33 -10.48 -22.89
C VAL A 654 24.15 -11.13 -21.77
N ASN A 655 23.88 -12.39 -21.44
CA ASN A 655 24.64 -13.12 -20.44
C ASN A 655 25.94 -13.64 -21.04
N HIS A 656 27.09 -13.05 -20.69
CA HIS A 656 28.37 -13.30 -21.38
C HIS A 656 28.87 -14.77 -21.42
N LYS A 657 28.33 -15.66 -20.59
CA LYS A 657 28.71 -17.07 -20.51
C LYS A 657 27.55 -18.04 -20.75
N SER A 658 26.40 -17.57 -21.24
CA SER A 658 25.35 -18.46 -21.72
C SER A 658 25.68 -18.95 -23.13
N GLU A 659 25.22 -20.17 -23.45
CA GLU A 659 25.29 -20.73 -24.81
C GLU A 659 24.45 -19.94 -25.82
N THR A 660 23.47 -19.18 -25.33
CA THR A 660 22.56 -18.37 -26.18
C THR A 660 22.94 -16.90 -26.23
N LYS A 661 24.14 -16.52 -25.75
CA LYS A 661 24.62 -15.13 -25.74
C LYS A 661 24.48 -14.51 -27.14
N GLY A 662 23.82 -13.35 -27.20
CA GLY A 662 23.59 -12.61 -28.44
C GLY A 662 22.41 -13.12 -29.27
N GLN A 663 21.89 -14.32 -29.00
CA GLN A 663 20.70 -14.83 -29.70
C GLN A 663 19.46 -14.05 -29.29
N THR A 664 18.55 -13.92 -30.25
CA THR A 664 17.22 -13.36 -30.03
C THR A 664 16.19 -14.44 -29.74
N GLY A 665 15.12 -14.05 -29.05
CA GLY A 665 14.01 -14.93 -28.74
C GLY A 665 12.99 -14.25 -27.86
N TYR A 666 12.16 -15.05 -27.21
CA TYR A 666 11.06 -14.58 -26.39
C TYR A 666 11.23 -15.03 -24.94
N ILE A 667 10.98 -14.11 -24.01
CA ILE A 667 10.79 -14.40 -22.58
C ILE A 667 9.45 -13.82 -22.12
N THR A 668 8.94 -14.33 -21.01
CA THR A 668 7.70 -13.80 -20.42
C THR A 668 7.88 -12.33 -20.02
N ALA A 669 6.87 -11.50 -20.34
CA ALA A 669 6.85 -10.10 -19.91
C ALA A 669 6.24 -9.91 -18.51
N SER A 670 5.79 -10.99 -17.87
CA SER A 670 5.18 -10.94 -16.54
C SER A 670 6.15 -10.38 -15.49
N ARG A 671 5.67 -9.41 -14.69
CA ARG A 671 6.41 -8.78 -13.58
C ARG A 671 6.90 -9.78 -12.53
N THR A 672 6.26 -10.94 -12.43
CA THR A 672 6.67 -11.99 -11.47
C THR A 672 7.92 -12.75 -11.93
N PHE A 673 8.22 -12.71 -13.23
CA PHE A 673 9.35 -13.42 -13.84
C PHE A 673 10.45 -12.50 -14.34
N ALA A 674 10.12 -11.31 -14.86
CA ALA A 674 11.07 -10.36 -15.43
C ALA A 674 10.80 -8.93 -14.94
N ARG A 675 11.86 -8.19 -14.61
CA ARG A 675 11.78 -6.78 -14.19
C ARG A 675 12.88 -5.94 -14.84
N PRO A 676 12.64 -4.63 -15.07
CA PRO A 676 13.69 -3.71 -15.49
C PRO A 676 14.91 -3.77 -14.56
N VAL A 677 16.11 -3.69 -15.11
CA VAL A 677 17.35 -3.73 -14.32
C VAL A 677 17.56 -2.44 -13.53
N TYR A 678 17.04 -1.31 -14.02
CA TYR A 678 17.23 0.00 -13.40
C TYR A 678 16.01 0.42 -12.57
N TYR A 679 16.25 1.14 -11.47
CA TYR A 679 15.18 1.80 -10.73
C TYR A 679 14.62 2.99 -11.53
N ALA A 680 13.29 3.15 -11.55
CA ALA A 680 12.63 4.29 -12.19
C ALA A 680 12.42 5.45 -11.22
N THR A 681 12.20 5.15 -9.94
CA THR A 681 11.91 6.12 -8.88
C THR A 681 13.10 6.32 -7.94
N LYS A 682 13.14 7.49 -7.29
CA LYS A 682 14.13 7.82 -6.26
C LYS A 682 13.85 7.01 -5.00
N HIS A 683 14.92 6.58 -4.31
CA HIS A 683 14.85 6.06 -2.96
C HIS A 683 15.82 6.88 -2.10
N SER A 684 15.41 7.33 -0.90
CA SER A 684 16.22 8.23 -0.06
C SER A 684 17.54 7.62 0.40
N MET A 685 17.57 6.29 0.55
CA MET A 685 18.76 5.51 0.91
C MET A 685 18.92 4.32 -0.02
N VAL A 686 20.16 3.99 -0.39
CA VAL A 686 20.50 2.78 -1.13
C VAL A 686 21.73 2.12 -0.54
N THR A 687 21.74 0.80 -0.48
CA THR A 687 22.89 0.00 -0.04
C THR A 687 23.61 -0.61 -1.23
N VAL A 688 24.93 -0.47 -1.28
CA VAL A 688 25.76 -1.12 -2.30
C VAL A 688 25.81 -2.63 -2.07
N ILE A 689 25.38 -3.43 -3.05
CA ILE A 689 25.35 -4.90 -2.94
C ILE A 689 26.36 -5.59 -3.85
N ASN A 690 26.98 -4.87 -4.79
CA ASN A 690 28.01 -5.43 -5.65
C ASN A 690 29.25 -5.82 -4.84
N PRO A 691 29.76 -7.08 -4.92
CA PRO A 691 30.96 -7.50 -4.20
C PRO A 691 32.23 -6.70 -4.53
N ARG A 692 32.26 -6.06 -5.71
CA ARG A 692 33.34 -5.16 -6.18
C ARG A 692 33.08 -3.68 -5.87
N GLY A 693 32.03 -3.37 -5.13
CA GLY A 693 31.60 -2.01 -4.86
C GLY A 693 30.95 -1.31 -6.06
N VAL A 694 30.60 -0.04 -5.88
CA VAL A 694 30.02 0.82 -6.93
C VAL A 694 30.80 2.12 -6.98
N ASN A 695 31.26 2.49 -8.18
CA ASN A 695 31.91 3.76 -8.41
C ASN A 695 30.89 4.91 -8.42
N ALA A 696 31.26 6.02 -7.80
CA ALA A 696 30.65 7.33 -7.98
C ALA A 696 31.40 8.16 -9.01
N TYR A 697 30.68 9.05 -9.68
CA TYR A 697 31.14 9.83 -10.82
C TYR A 697 30.65 11.27 -10.73
N ARG A 698 31.37 12.21 -11.35
CA ARG A 698 30.96 13.62 -11.40
C ARG A 698 29.79 13.89 -12.34
N LYS A 699 29.60 13.05 -13.37
CA LYS A 699 28.58 13.24 -14.41
C LYS A 699 27.60 12.07 -14.49
N ALA A 700 26.36 12.35 -14.91
CA ALA A 700 25.32 11.33 -15.13
C ALA A 700 25.71 10.28 -16.20
N SER A 701 26.60 10.63 -17.13
CA SER A 701 27.19 9.71 -18.11
C SER A 701 28.12 8.65 -17.49
N LEU A 702 28.36 8.69 -16.17
CA LEU A 702 29.33 7.87 -15.44
C LEU A 702 30.77 8.11 -15.90
N THR A 703 31.10 9.38 -16.18
CA THR A 703 32.46 9.85 -16.48
C THR A 703 32.99 10.72 -15.34
N GLY A 704 34.31 10.81 -15.21
CA GLY A 704 34.96 11.47 -14.07
C GLY A 704 34.76 10.70 -12.77
N LYS A 705 35.37 9.51 -12.67
CA LYS A 705 35.28 8.65 -11.47
C LYS A 705 35.82 9.40 -10.24
N VAL A 706 35.06 9.36 -9.16
CA VAL A 706 35.38 10.05 -7.89
C VAL A 706 35.89 9.07 -6.85
N LYS A 707 35.06 8.09 -6.47
CA LYS A 707 35.40 7.10 -5.45
C LYS A 707 34.63 5.81 -5.64
N ASN A 708 35.15 4.70 -5.09
CA ASN A 708 34.44 3.42 -5.06
C ASN A 708 33.85 3.18 -3.67
N TYR A 709 32.55 2.96 -3.61
CA TYR A 709 31.85 2.54 -2.39
C TYR A 709 31.85 1.03 -2.27
N ARG A 710 32.36 0.52 -1.15
CA ARG A 710 32.45 -0.93 -0.90
C ARG A 710 31.07 -1.55 -0.70
N GLN A 711 30.96 -2.87 -0.92
CA GLN A 711 29.75 -3.64 -0.59
C GLN A 711 29.34 -3.37 0.86
N GLY A 712 28.06 -3.10 1.08
CA GLY A 712 27.52 -2.74 2.38
C GLY A 712 27.37 -1.25 2.65
N THR A 713 28.02 -0.39 1.85
CA THR A 713 27.93 1.05 2.08
C THR A 713 26.50 1.53 1.84
N VAL A 714 25.95 2.24 2.83
CA VAL A 714 24.64 2.89 2.73
C VAL A 714 24.83 4.34 2.28
N LEU A 715 24.14 4.73 1.22
CA LEU A 715 24.30 6.01 0.53
C LEU A 715 23.00 6.79 0.55
N ARG A 716 23.09 8.07 0.92
CA ARG A 716 21.98 9.04 0.84
C ARG A 716 21.84 9.56 -0.58
N VAL A 717 20.62 9.55 -1.08
CA VAL A 717 20.28 9.92 -2.46
C VAL A 717 19.34 11.12 -2.43
N LYS A 718 19.69 12.18 -3.17
CA LYS A 718 18.85 13.38 -3.32
C LYS A 718 17.93 13.32 -4.54
N GLY A 719 18.30 12.58 -5.59
CA GLY A 719 17.53 12.48 -6.82
C GLY A 719 17.83 11.22 -7.62
N ILE A 720 17.06 11.00 -8.67
CA ILE A 720 17.35 10.02 -9.71
C ILE A 720 17.20 10.72 -11.07
N VAL A 721 18.13 10.49 -11.99
CA VAL A 721 18.08 11.08 -13.34
C VAL A 721 18.12 9.99 -14.39
N LYS A 722 17.47 10.23 -15.52
CA LYS A 722 17.55 9.38 -16.70
C LYS A 722 18.74 9.82 -17.55
N HIS A 723 19.51 8.85 -18.05
CA HIS A 723 20.57 9.07 -19.02
C HIS A 723 20.47 7.96 -20.08
N ASN A 724 20.02 8.32 -21.27
CA ASN A 724 19.59 7.39 -22.33
C ASN A 724 18.54 6.41 -21.79
N LEU A 725 18.73 5.11 -21.99
CA LEU A 725 17.81 4.04 -21.57
C LEU A 725 18.07 3.53 -20.15
N THR A 726 18.81 4.28 -19.34
CA THR A 726 19.24 3.87 -18.00
C THR A 726 19.06 5.01 -16.99
N THR A 727 19.15 4.70 -15.70
CA THR A 727 19.00 5.72 -14.63
C THR A 727 20.20 5.76 -13.70
N ARG A 728 20.37 6.91 -13.04
CA ARG A 728 21.47 7.21 -12.10
C ARG A 728 20.90 7.79 -10.82
N TYR A 729 21.36 7.32 -9.68
CA TYR A 729 21.11 8.03 -8.44
C TYR A 729 22.06 9.22 -8.34
N VAL A 730 21.52 10.35 -7.91
CA VAL A 730 22.27 11.54 -7.52
C VAL A 730 22.42 11.49 -6.01
N LEU A 731 23.65 11.39 -5.54
CA LEU A 731 23.99 11.40 -4.12
C LEU A 731 23.87 12.82 -3.56
N THR A 732 23.73 12.94 -2.23
CA THR A 732 23.57 14.24 -1.57
C THR A 732 24.72 15.20 -1.88
N ASN A 733 25.94 14.69 -2.03
CA ASN A 733 27.13 15.44 -2.44
C ASN A 733 27.20 15.79 -3.94
N GLY A 734 26.17 15.49 -4.73
CA GLY A 734 26.11 15.78 -6.16
C GLY A 734 26.69 14.69 -7.08
N ASP A 735 27.41 13.71 -6.55
CA ASP A 735 27.97 12.63 -7.37
C ASP A 735 26.89 11.65 -7.86
N TYR A 736 27.17 10.97 -8.97
CA TYR A 736 26.29 10.02 -9.61
C TYR A 736 26.76 8.59 -9.40
N ILE A 737 25.84 7.70 -9.03
CA ILE A 737 26.05 6.24 -9.07
C ILE A 737 25.02 5.58 -9.96
N THR A 738 25.31 4.36 -10.41
CA THR A 738 24.33 3.55 -11.15
C THR A 738 23.09 3.24 -10.30
N ALA A 739 21.90 3.35 -10.90
CA ALA A 739 20.65 2.88 -10.28
C ALA A 739 20.31 1.42 -10.69
N ASN A 740 21.33 0.65 -11.10
CA ASN A 740 21.19 -0.76 -11.45
C ASN A 740 20.91 -1.62 -10.19
N ARG A 741 19.75 -2.27 -10.16
CA ARG A 741 19.25 -3.12 -9.08
C ARG A 741 20.14 -4.32 -8.75
N LYS A 742 21.04 -4.73 -9.65
CA LYS A 742 22.02 -5.80 -9.38
C LYS A 742 23.24 -5.29 -8.64
N LEU A 743 23.45 -3.98 -8.59
CA LEU A 743 24.64 -3.35 -8.01
C LEU A 743 24.32 -2.58 -6.72
N VAL A 744 23.11 -2.03 -6.63
CA VAL A 744 22.57 -1.34 -5.46
C VAL A 744 21.17 -1.87 -5.09
N ASN A 745 20.83 -1.85 -3.80
CA ASN A 745 19.51 -2.21 -3.27
C ASN A 745 18.88 -1.01 -2.56
N MET A 746 17.59 -0.75 -2.78
CA MET A 746 16.83 0.28 -2.08
C MET A 746 16.80 0.05 -0.57
N GLY A 747 16.92 1.12 0.21
CA GLY A 747 16.89 1.08 1.68
C GLY A 747 18.24 0.78 2.34
N ARG A 748 18.21 0.65 3.67
CA ARG A 748 19.36 0.30 4.51
C ARG A 748 19.38 -1.21 4.72
N HIS A 749 20.48 -1.87 4.36
CA HIS A 749 20.65 -3.30 4.57
C HIS A 749 21.83 -3.55 5.50
N LYS A 750 21.56 -4.18 6.65
CA LYS A 750 22.61 -4.60 7.59
C LYS A 750 23.54 -5.61 6.92
N GLN A 751 24.84 -5.51 7.19
CA GLN A 751 25.87 -6.38 6.63
C GLN A 751 26.48 -7.22 7.73
N VAL A 752 26.74 -8.49 7.44
CA VAL A 752 27.47 -9.37 8.35
C VAL A 752 28.91 -8.85 8.47
N LYS A 753 29.31 -8.48 9.68
CA LYS A 753 30.66 -7.99 10.01
C LYS A 753 31.56 -9.10 10.53
N SER A 754 30.98 -10.11 11.18
CA SER A 754 31.70 -11.27 11.66
C SER A 754 30.81 -12.51 11.72
N VAL A 755 31.43 -13.69 11.73
CA VAL A 755 30.73 -14.96 11.95
C VAL A 755 31.46 -15.78 13.00
N LYS A 756 30.71 -16.50 13.85
CA LYS A 756 31.24 -17.52 14.77
C LYS A 756 30.91 -18.90 14.24
N THR A 757 31.91 -19.77 14.12
CA THR A 757 31.71 -21.15 13.65
C THR A 757 30.96 -21.97 14.70
N LYS A 758 29.88 -22.65 14.29
CA LYS A 758 29.11 -23.58 15.15
C LYS A 758 29.66 -25.00 15.11
N ARG A 759 30.39 -25.33 14.05
CA ARG A 759 31.07 -26.61 13.78
C ARG A 759 32.40 -26.33 13.10
N ALA A 760 33.25 -27.34 12.97
CA ALA A 760 34.40 -27.23 12.08
C ALA A 760 33.93 -26.96 10.64
N ILE A 761 34.56 -26.02 9.95
CA ILE A 761 34.26 -25.66 8.56
C ILE A 761 35.55 -25.64 7.74
N HIS A 762 35.43 -25.51 6.42
CA HIS A 762 36.59 -25.34 5.54
C HIS A 762 36.68 -23.92 5.01
N HIS A 763 37.91 -23.43 4.90
CA HIS A 763 38.28 -22.20 4.22
C HIS A 763 38.68 -22.53 2.77
N TYR A 764 38.17 -21.76 1.82
CA TYR A 764 38.39 -22.00 0.39
C TYR A 764 38.94 -20.76 -0.29
N SER A 765 39.81 -20.96 -1.27
CA SER A 765 40.41 -19.87 -2.05
C SER A 765 39.42 -19.15 -2.97
N ASN A 766 38.31 -19.79 -3.33
CA ASN A 766 37.33 -19.25 -4.26
C ASN A 766 35.88 -19.53 -3.83
N VAL A 767 34.94 -18.73 -4.36
CA VAL A 767 33.51 -18.76 -4.02
C VAL A 767 32.80 -20.07 -4.36
N ASN A 768 33.35 -20.87 -5.29
CA ASN A 768 32.77 -22.15 -5.70
C ASN A 768 33.28 -23.33 -4.86
N PHE A 769 34.20 -23.10 -3.92
CA PHE A 769 34.77 -24.11 -3.04
C PHE A 769 35.53 -25.22 -3.79
N THR A 770 36.15 -24.91 -4.93
CA THR A 770 36.90 -25.92 -5.70
C THR A 770 38.31 -26.19 -5.15
N LYS A 771 38.87 -25.29 -4.33
CA LYS A 771 40.20 -25.46 -3.73
C LYS A 771 40.18 -25.05 -2.26
N LYS A 772 40.16 -26.05 -1.38
CA LYS A 772 40.28 -25.92 0.08
C LYS A 772 41.69 -25.42 0.43
N ILE A 773 41.76 -24.51 1.40
CA ILE A 773 43.02 -24.00 1.95
C ILE A 773 43.33 -24.75 3.25
N HIS A 774 42.47 -24.61 4.26
CA HIS A 774 42.59 -25.32 5.54
C HIS A 774 41.22 -25.46 6.22
N SER A 775 41.16 -26.18 7.34
CA SER A 775 39.96 -26.29 8.18
C SER A 775 39.99 -25.26 9.30
N ILE A 776 38.83 -24.68 9.62
CA ILE A 776 38.66 -23.77 10.75
C ILE A 776 37.83 -24.50 11.82
N ALA A 777 38.35 -24.58 13.04
CA ALA A 777 37.70 -25.25 14.16
C ALA A 777 36.36 -24.59 14.56
N LYS A 778 35.56 -25.30 15.35
CA LYS A 778 34.35 -24.79 16.01
C LYS A 778 34.69 -23.62 16.94
N ASN A 779 33.72 -22.74 17.22
CA ASN A 779 33.81 -21.60 18.13
C ASN A 779 34.84 -20.51 17.76
N ARG A 780 35.30 -20.47 16.51
CA ARG A 780 36.18 -19.41 16.01
C ARG A 780 35.36 -18.26 15.45
N THR A 781 35.73 -17.03 15.82
CA THR A 781 35.14 -15.81 15.25
C THR A 781 36.00 -15.32 14.09
N LEU A 782 35.37 -15.06 12.95
CA LEU A 782 36.01 -14.64 11.72
C LEU A 782 35.42 -13.30 11.28
N LYS A 783 36.28 -12.34 10.93
CA LYS A 783 35.86 -11.08 10.32
C LYS A 783 35.37 -11.33 8.88
N VAL A 784 34.22 -10.76 8.56
CA VAL A 784 33.62 -10.83 7.22
C VAL A 784 33.86 -9.50 6.50
N TYR A 785 34.46 -9.59 5.32
CA TYR A 785 34.77 -8.43 4.46
C TYR A 785 33.73 -8.20 3.36
N GLY A 786 32.71 -9.06 3.27
CA GLY A 786 31.64 -9.01 2.29
C GLY A 786 31.09 -10.39 1.98
N TYR A 787 30.30 -10.49 0.92
CA TYR A 787 29.68 -11.73 0.49
C TYR A 787 29.61 -11.83 -1.04
N ASP A 788 29.56 -13.07 -1.53
CA ASP A 788 29.34 -13.38 -2.93
C ASP A 788 28.52 -14.68 -3.02
N TYR A 789 28.17 -15.11 -4.23
CA TYR A 789 27.43 -16.35 -4.47
C TYR A 789 28.19 -17.27 -5.41
N SER A 790 28.12 -18.57 -5.14
CA SER A 790 28.68 -19.59 -6.02
C SER A 790 28.00 -19.59 -7.40
N HIS A 791 28.64 -20.23 -8.38
CA HIS A 791 28.15 -20.41 -9.74
C HIS A 791 27.75 -19.09 -10.42
N LYS A 792 28.46 -18.00 -10.14
CA LYS A 792 28.13 -16.65 -10.62
C LYS A 792 27.82 -16.57 -12.12
N ASN A 793 28.60 -17.28 -12.94
CA ASN A 793 28.49 -17.22 -14.40
C ASN A 793 27.71 -18.39 -15.02
N ASP A 794 27.25 -19.34 -14.21
CA ASP A 794 26.46 -20.46 -14.70
C ASP A 794 24.97 -20.06 -14.65
N VAL A 795 24.35 -20.00 -15.82
CA VAL A 795 22.95 -19.58 -15.96
C VAL A 795 21.97 -20.68 -15.57
N THR A 796 22.42 -21.94 -15.42
CA THR A 796 21.59 -23.12 -15.13
C THR A 796 21.59 -23.51 -13.66
N LYS A 797 22.60 -23.11 -12.88
CA LYS A 797 22.73 -23.46 -11.46
C LYS A 797 22.32 -22.32 -10.53
N HIS A 798 21.68 -22.65 -9.40
CA HIS A 798 21.47 -21.68 -8.32
C HIS A 798 22.81 -21.24 -7.70
N GLY A 799 22.87 -20.01 -7.16
CA GLY A 799 24.06 -19.51 -6.49
C GLY A 799 23.91 -19.51 -4.97
N THR A 800 24.82 -20.17 -4.26
CA THR A 800 24.80 -20.28 -2.79
C THR A 800 25.61 -19.17 -2.15
N LEU A 801 25.04 -18.49 -1.14
CA LEU A 801 25.71 -17.40 -0.42
C LEU A 801 26.99 -17.88 0.28
N ARG A 802 28.06 -17.10 0.15
CA ARG A 802 29.36 -17.31 0.79
C ARG A 802 29.84 -16.02 1.46
N HIS A 803 30.42 -16.15 2.65
CA HIS A 803 31.10 -15.02 3.29
C HIS A 803 32.53 -14.93 2.79
N ARG A 804 32.96 -13.72 2.43
CA ARG A 804 34.35 -13.41 2.13
C ARG A 804 35.07 -13.09 3.42
N VAL A 805 36.10 -13.86 3.73
CA VAL A 805 36.98 -13.70 4.89
C VAL A 805 38.41 -13.41 4.41
N ALA A 806 39.35 -13.19 5.32
CA ALA A 806 40.74 -13.00 4.94
C ALA A 806 41.24 -14.22 4.13
N GLY A 807 41.89 -13.98 3.00
CA GLY A 807 42.47 -15.03 2.16
C GLY A 807 41.47 -15.95 1.44
N GLY A 808 40.15 -15.71 1.48
CA GLY A 808 39.20 -16.55 0.74
C GLY A 808 37.74 -16.46 1.19
N TYR A 809 37.06 -17.61 1.16
CA TYR A 809 35.63 -17.75 1.38
C TYR A 809 35.31 -18.91 2.34
N ILE A 810 34.21 -18.74 3.08
CA ILE A 810 33.64 -19.77 3.96
C ILE A 810 32.14 -19.88 3.74
N THR A 811 31.53 -20.94 4.29
CA THR A 811 30.10 -21.16 4.18
C THR A 811 29.32 -20.07 4.92
N ALA A 812 28.22 -19.59 4.32
CA ALA A 812 27.25 -18.72 4.98
C ALA A 812 26.04 -19.50 5.54
N ASN A 813 26.09 -20.84 5.50
CA ASN A 813 25.00 -21.68 5.97
C ASN A 813 24.89 -21.59 7.51
N THR A 814 23.72 -21.20 7.99
CA THR A 814 23.42 -20.93 9.40
C THR A 814 23.53 -22.17 10.31
N LYS A 815 23.52 -23.38 9.74
CA LYS A 815 23.83 -24.63 10.46
C LYS A 815 25.30 -24.71 10.89
N TYR A 816 26.21 -24.08 10.13
CA TYR A 816 27.65 -24.16 10.35
C TYR A 816 28.25 -22.89 10.94
N VAL A 817 27.60 -21.73 10.75
CA VAL A 817 28.07 -20.44 11.26
C VAL A 817 26.92 -19.61 11.84
N ARG A 818 27.20 -18.79 12.86
CA ARG A 818 26.31 -17.74 13.38
C ARG A 818 26.86 -16.39 12.91
N ALA A 819 26.03 -15.56 12.27
CA ALA A 819 26.44 -14.26 11.74
C ALA A 819 26.08 -13.12 12.70
N TYR A 820 26.93 -12.09 12.75
CA TYR A 820 26.74 -10.87 13.54
C TYR A 820 26.84 -9.65 12.61
N GLN A 821 25.92 -8.70 12.75
CA GLN A 821 25.73 -7.56 11.84
C GLN A 821 26.13 -6.23 12.47
#